data_AF-D4YLX9-F1
#
_entry.id   AF-D4YLX9-F1
#
_cell.length_a   1.000
_cell.length_b   1.000
_cell.length_c   1.000
_cell.angle_alpha   90.00
_cell.angle_beta   90.00
_cell.angle_gamma   90.00
#
_symmetry.space_group_name_H-M   'P 1'
#
loop_
_entity.id
_entity.type
_entity.pdbx_description
1 polymer ?
#
loop_
_entity_poly.entity_id
_entity_poly.type
_entity_poly.pdbx_seq_one_letter_code
_entity_poly.pdbx_strand_id
1 'polypeptide(L)'
;MSSFDFNDPFEIPEPRIDVPPPRAGNETQEPAWEPPAPYVQPHGAQNQDVEQAGDTQEEPQQLQGIRFAPFNFGQQPTPLTMKAKPQEDGVHLAWKPSETPCVYRVVAQNAGEPHSPDMAEEVVVTQGTTAIDTDRPRHAVRYYQVWRYEAETVEEAQTVQPILHAARRITHGIQNPNIRLDEQYVVGKWDSLEGISSVHVYRVPAKVKTTGVAGPEYRVAGTKPNTQGFTDGQGTPGETYIYQFVSVSHDGFASDPTEFTMSIPIRLQPVTDLEFVLHEPDETEGRRSPEFDLKWSTPVHGRVEIYRTEKPPVSGLEQETDLTATYLNDRGFLPDDARLAMPVHKGGDGTSSMFSVPWPEQWTRAYFTPVVFDGDKVRVGKTIHGQRVRPVTEAKFTERIGRKIISFAWPTGADTVRVYRTHIDGDAQSALSGSPVVQIDESKYRDQGGVSLPGEDDRGGSTYYLVAGLFSGGRDILSKPTRLDSNPLVKLQYEFAMNLNQAGGLDGQLYVKAVASDLREQVSLCVVHNPTRLPLHPDDGARVLLTRISPANDEPRRSVRPHALYAAFENPDSAVYAFAVPQPNGFVRAFLDMRTEDLKRYTLLDPAVVRLQPAEWLSFFYQQQGMQQQPMPPQQQQYQQGNW
;
A
#
# COMPACT_ATOMS: atom_id res chain seq x y z
N MET A 1 18.41 50.02 40.93
CA MET A 1 18.44 51.27 40.16
C MET A 1 18.59 50.88 38.69
N SER A 2 17.45 50.63 38.05
CA SER A 2 16.91 51.39 36.88
C SER A 2 17.73 51.14 35.60
N SER A 3 17.36 50.12 34.81
CA SER A 3 16.33 50.09 33.74
C SER A 3 16.82 50.69 32.42
N PHE A 4 17.04 49.83 31.42
CA PHE A 4 16.97 50.21 30.00
C PHE A 4 16.31 49.07 29.23
N ASP A 5 15.12 49.37 28.70
CA ASP A 5 14.35 48.58 27.75
C ASP A 5 15.02 48.63 26.37
N PHE A 6 15.02 47.50 25.66
CA PHE A 6 15.09 47.46 24.20
C PHE A 6 14.14 46.38 23.72
N ASN A 7 12.95 46.83 23.32
CA ASN A 7 11.96 46.05 22.60
C ASN A 7 11.83 46.73 21.23
N ASP A 8 12.47 46.18 20.20
CA ASP A 8 12.07 46.38 18.80
C ASP A 8 12.78 45.35 17.89
N PRO A 9 12.06 44.50 17.14
CA PRO A 9 12.65 43.62 16.14
C PRO A 9 12.78 44.31 14.77
N PHE A 10 13.93 44.14 14.14
CA PHE A 10 14.18 44.52 12.74
C PHE A 10 13.27 43.71 11.79
N GLU A 11 12.36 44.40 11.10
CA GLU A 11 11.65 43.89 9.92
C GLU A 11 12.57 43.93 8.68
N ILE A 12 12.65 42.80 7.97
CA ILE A 12 13.26 42.69 6.64
C ILE A 12 12.11 42.86 5.61
N PRO A 13 12.18 43.80 4.65
CA PRO A 13 11.09 44.01 3.71
C PRO A 13 11.07 42.94 2.61
N GLU A 14 9.90 42.32 2.39
CA GLU A 14 9.62 41.46 1.25
C GLU A 14 9.49 42.27 -0.07
N PRO A 15 9.89 41.71 -1.22
CA PRO A 15 9.70 42.36 -2.52
C PRO A 15 8.24 42.25 -2.97
N ARG A 16 7.57 43.40 -3.10
CA ARG A 16 6.25 43.51 -3.77
C ARG A 16 6.40 43.28 -5.27
N ILE A 17 5.68 42.27 -5.78
CA ILE A 17 5.37 42.12 -7.21
C ILE A 17 3.94 42.62 -7.40
N ASP A 18 3.79 43.76 -8.08
CA ASP A 18 2.48 44.30 -8.46
C ASP A 18 1.86 43.45 -9.58
N VAL A 19 0.73 42.79 -9.28
CA VAL A 19 -0.10 42.07 -10.25
C VAL A 19 -1.23 43.00 -10.70
N PRO A 20 -1.40 43.27 -12.01
CA PRO A 20 -2.48 44.12 -12.51
C PRO A 20 -3.83 43.38 -12.51
N PRO A 21 -4.97 44.10 -12.45
CA PRO A 21 -6.30 43.49 -12.36
C PRO A 21 -6.73 42.84 -13.70
N PRO A 22 -7.63 41.84 -13.66
CA PRO A 22 -8.03 41.09 -14.84
C PRO A 22 -8.87 41.96 -15.78
N ARG A 23 -8.49 41.98 -17.06
CA ARG A 23 -9.31 42.51 -18.15
C ARG A 23 -10.42 41.52 -18.48
N ALA A 24 -11.67 42.00 -18.39
CA ALA A 24 -12.81 41.35 -19.03
C ALA A 24 -12.65 41.40 -20.56
N GLY A 25 -12.81 40.26 -21.23
CA GLY A 25 -12.69 40.14 -22.68
C GLY A 25 -13.30 38.86 -23.23
N ASN A 26 -14.50 39.02 -23.81
CA ASN A 26 -15.17 38.26 -24.87
C ASN A 26 -15.30 36.73 -24.76
N GLU A 27 -16.56 36.34 -24.50
CA GLU A 27 -17.18 35.10 -24.95
C GLU A 27 -16.87 34.86 -26.44
N THR A 28 -16.15 33.77 -26.72
CA THR A 28 -16.16 33.13 -28.03
C THR A 28 -16.70 31.72 -27.80
N GLN A 29 -17.82 31.42 -28.45
CA GLN A 29 -18.51 30.14 -28.38
C GLN A 29 -17.57 28.99 -28.76
N GLU A 30 -17.44 28.00 -27.87
CA GLU A 30 -16.90 26.69 -28.21
C GLU A 30 -17.88 25.96 -29.16
N PRO A 31 -17.41 25.40 -30.28
CA PRO A 31 -18.23 24.54 -31.13
C PRO A 31 -18.43 23.18 -30.45
N ALA A 32 -19.64 22.64 -30.58
CA ALA A 32 -20.02 21.32 -30.12
C ALA A 32 -19.14 20.22 -30.77
N TRP A 33 -18.74 19.25 -29.95
CA TRP A 33 -18.00 18.07 -30.36
C TRP A 33 -18.93 17.06 -31.07
N GLU A 34 -18.68 16.81 -32.36
CA GLU A 34 -19.18 15.63 -33.09
C GLU A 34 -18.14 14.50 -33.05
N PRO A 35 -18.55 13.22 -32.96
CA PRO A 35 -17.64 12.08 -32.87
C PRO A 35 -16.92 11.82 -34.21
N PRO A 36 -15.64 11.41 -34.20
CA PRO A 36 -14.88 11.19 -35.43
C PRO A 36 -15.32 9.92 -36.18
N ALA A 37 -15.40 10.05 -37.52
CA ALA A 37 -15.57 8.96 -38.46
C ALA A 37 -14.34 8.02 -38.51
N PRO A 38 -14.50 6.75 -38.91
CA PRO A 38 -13.41 5.77 -38.94
C PRO A 38 -12.27 6.13 -39.91
N TYR A 39 -11.06 5.78 -39.49
CA TYR A 39 -9.76 6.08 -40.11
C TYR A 39 -9.62 5.53 -41.54
N VAL A 40 -9.28 6.40 -42.50
CA VAL A 40 -8.80 6.06 -43.85
C VAL A 40 -7.29 6.35 -43.91
N GLN A 41 -6.53 5.43 -44.50
CA GLN A 41 -5.06 5.51 -44.62
C GLN A 41 -4.60 6.76 -45.40
N PRO A 42 -3.68 7.59 -44.85
CA PRO A 42 -3.18 8.76 -45.57
C PRO A 42 -2.08 8.39 -46.56
N HIS A 43 -2.35 8.70 -47.83
CA HIS A 43 -1.34 8.81 -48.88
C HIS A 43 -0.40 9.99 -48.57
N GLY A 44 0.88 9.81 -48.89
CA GLY A 44 1.95 10.76 -48.59
C GLY A 44 1.70 12.17 -49.15
N ALA A 45 1.91 13.16 -48.28
CA ALA A 45 1.86 14.57 -48.61
C ALA A 45 3.02 14.96 -49.54
N GLN A 46 2.65 15.52 -50.69
CA GLN A 46 3.53 16.23 -51.61
C GLN A 46 3.94 17.58 -50.99
N ASN A 47 5.23 17.88 -50.95
CA ASN A 47 5.72 19.25 -50.81
C ASN A 47 5.60 19.95 -52.17
N GLN A 48 4.80 21.01 -52.22
CA GLN A 48 4.86 22.05 -53.24
C GLN A 48 5.71 23.20 -52.72
N ASP A 49 6.78 23.51 -53.46
CA ASP A 49 7.19 24.87 -53.86
C ASP A 49 8.70 24.87 -54.20
N VAL A 50 9.01 24.52 -55.45
CA VAL A 50 10.11 25.11 -56.21
C VAL A 50 9.63 25.28 -57.65
N GLU A 51 9.72 26.53 -58.12
CA GLU A 51 9.55 27.08 -59.46
C GLU A 51 9.40 26.10 -60.64
N GLN A 52 8.28 26.28 -61.33
CA GLN A 52 8.00 25.75 -62.67
C GLN A 52 9.05 26.21 -63.69
N ALA A 53 9.86 25.28 -64.16
CA ALA A 53 10.26 25.23 -65.56
C ALA A 53 9.49 24.06 -66.18
N GLY A 54 8.58 24.37 -67.11
CA GLY A 54 7.77 23.36 -67.77
C GLY A 54 8.63 22.41 -68.59
N ASP A 55 8.47 21.10 -68.34
CA ASP A 55 8.88 20.06 -69.27
C ASP A 55 7.71 19.07 -69.35
N THR A 56 6.91 19.25 -70.39
CA THR A 56 5.85 18.31 -70.78
C THR A 56 6.55 17.01 -71.21
N GLN A 57 6.60 16.00 -70.35
CA GLN A 57 7.05 14.67 -70.75
C GLN A 57 5.94 14.02 -71.61
N GLU A 58 6.03 14.19 -72.93
CA GLU A 58 5.33 13.32 -73.87
C GLU A 58 5.80 11.87 -73.66
N GLU A 59 4.86 10.92 -73.53
CA GLU A 59 5.18 9.50 -73.54
C GLU A 59 5.92 9.17 -74.86
N PRO A 60 7.15 8.61 -74.80
CA PRO A 60 7.89 8.28 -76.00
C PRO A 60 7.12 7.28 -76.86
N GLN A 61 6.95 7.61 -78.13
CA GLN A 61 6.31 6.74 -79.10
C GLN A 61 7.06 5.39 -79.18
N GLN A 62 6.46 4.34 -78.64
CA GLN A 62 7.02 2.98 -78.71
C GLN A 62 6.85 2.44 -80.13
N LEU A 63 7.95 2.01 -80.73
CA LEU A 63 7.96 1.43 -82.05
C LEU A 63 7.90 -0.10 -81.93
N GLN A 64 6.85 -0.71 -82.48
CA GLN A 64 6.63 -2.16 -82.39
C GLN A 64 7.02 -2.89 -83.68
N GLY A 65 7.54 -4.11 -83.55
CA GLY A 65 7.74 -5.03 -84.67
C GLY A 65 8.94 -4.71 -85.59
N ILE A 66 9.86 -3.86 -85.15
CA ILE A 66 11.09 -3.55 -85.91
C ILE A 66 12.03 -4.75 -85.86
N ARG A 67 12.62 -5.12 -87.01
CA ARG A 67 13.67 -6.13 -87.11
C ARG A 67 14.97 -5.49 -87.56
N PHE A 68 15.96 -5.49 -86.67
CA PHE A 68 17.29 -4.98 -86.96
C PHE A 68 18.17 -6.03 -87.64
N ALA A 69 19.20 -5.58 -88.36
CA ALA A 69 20.25 -6.44 -88.86
C ALA A 69 20.95 -7.17 -87.70
N PRO A 70 21.36 -8.45 -87.89
CA PRO A 70 22.08 -9.19 -86.86
C PRO A 70 23.32 -8.43 -86.39
N PHE A 71 23.52 -8.43 -85.07
CA PHE A 71 24.65 -7.77 -84.44
C PHE A 71 25.97 -8.40 -84.88
N ASN A 72 26.88 -7.55 -85.35
CA ASN A 72 28.24 -7.91 -85.65
C ASN A 72 29.14 -7.61 -84.45
N PHE A 73 29.76 -8.66 -83.91
CA PHE A 73 30.62 -8.56 -82.74
C PHE A 73 31.88 -7.74 -83.06
N GLY A 74 31.91 -6.50 -82.56
CA GLY A 74 33.01 -5.56 -82.69
C GLY A 74 33.27 -4.79 -81.40
N GLN A 75 34.35 -4.01 -81.37
CA GLN A 75 34.68 -3.18 -80.22
C GLN A 75 33.60 -2.11 -79.99
N GLN A 76 33.03 -2.08 -78.80
CA GLN A 76 32.04 -1.09 -78.38
C GLN A 76 32.67 0.03 -77.57
N PRO A 77 32.14 1.26 -77.64
CA PRO A 77 32.58 2.34 -76.76
C PRO A 77 32.15 2.09 -75.31
N THR A 78 32.80 2.78 -74.37
CA THR A 78 32.36 2.77 -72.97
C THR A 78 30.98 3.42 -72.85
N PRO A 79 29.98 2.73 -72.28
CA PRO A 79 28.63 3.27 -72.18
C PRO A 79 28.55 4.46 -71.23
N LEU A 80 27.64 5.39 -71.54
CA LEU A 80 27.20 6.41 -70.59
C LEU A 80 26.42 5.77 -69.42
N THR A 81 26.38 6.45 -68.28
CA THR A 81 25.50 6.04 -67.18
C THR A 81 24.08 6.52 -67.44
N MET A 82 23.09 5.61 -67.41
CA MET A 82 21.67 5.99 -67.37
C MET A 82 21.14 6.05 -65.93
N LYS A 83 20.07 6.83 -65.72
CA LYS A 83 19.30 6.80 -64.48
C LYS A 83 18.32 5.64 -64.56
N ALA A 84 18.21 4.89 -63.48
CA ALA A 84 17.24 3.81 -63.35
C ALA A 84 16.62 3.91 -61.95
N LYS A 85 15.31 4.08 -61.89
CA LYS A 85 14.56 4.25 -60.63
C LYS A 85 13.42 3.25 -60.57
N PRO A 86 13.44 2.29 -59.63
CA PRO A 86 12.28 1.46 -59.35
C PRO A 86 11.10 2.33 -58.89
N GLN A 87 9.92 2.11 -59.47
CA GLN A 87 8.63 2.70 -59.09
C GLN A 87 7.55 1.60 -59.05
N GLU A 88 6.31 1.95 -58.70
CA GLU A 88 5.21 0.97 -58.54
C GLU A 88 4.84 0.24 -59.84
N ASP A 89 4.96 0.91 -60.99
CA ASP A 89 4.60 0.41 -62.32
C ASP A 89 5.76 -0.26 -63.06
N GLY A 90 6.99 -0.18 -62.55
CA GLY A 90 8.16 -0.77 -63.17
C GLY A 90 9.46 -0.03 -62.86
N VAL A 91 10.50 -0.29 -63.65
CA VAL A 91 11.77 0.45 -63.57
C VAL A 91 11.77 1.55 -64.63
N HIS A 92 11.81 2.80 -64.15
CA HIS A 92 11.91 3.98 -65.00
C HIS A 92 13.36 4.24 -65.38
N LEU A 93 13.63 4.21 -66.67
CA LEU A 93 14.94 4.40 -67.28
C LEU A 93 15.00 5.75 -67.99
N ALA A 94 16.10 6.47 -67.83
CA ALA A 94 16.34 7.72 -68.55
C ALA A 94 17.82 7.87 -68.90
N TRP A 95 18.11 8.23 -70.15
CA TRP A 95 19.48 8.41 -70.66
C TRP A 95 19.65 9.75 -71.38
N LYS A 96 20.91 10.16 -71.58
CA LYS A 96 21.22 11.37 -72.33
C LYS A 96 20.95 11.14 -73.83
N PRO A 97 20.34 12.06 -74.58
CA PRO A 97 20.18 11.92 -76.03
C PRO A 97 21.52 11.85 -76.77
N SER A 98 21.48 11.28 -77.97
CA SER A 98 22.57 11.23 -78.95
C SER A 98 22.70 12.59 -79.63
N GLU A 99 23.90 12.92 -80.11
CA GLU A 99 24.14 14.15 -80.88
C GLU A 99 23.65 14.02 -82.33
N THR A 100 23.54 12.79 -82.82
CA THR A 100 23.00 12.44 -84.14
C THR A 100 21.61 11.82 -84.03
N PRO A 101 20.72 12.02 -85.03
CA PRO A 101 19.46 11.29 -85.12
C PRO A 101 19.69 9.78 -85.02
N CYS A 102 18.92 9.13 -84.14
CA CYS A 102 19.06 7.70 -83.93
C CYS A 102 17.77 7.08 -83.39
N VAL A 103 17.64 5.77 -83.57
CA VAL A 103 16.64 4.94 -82.89
C VAL A 103 17.34 4.23 -81.73
N TYR A 104 16.70 4.19 -80.56
CA TYR A 104 17.18 3.46 -79.40
C TYR A 104 16.47 2.12 -79.27
N ARG A 105 17.24 1.09 -78.93
CA ARG A 105 16.75 -0.21 -78.47
C ARG A 105 17.22 -0.41 -77.05
N VAL A 106 16.28 -0.44 -76.13
CA VAL A 106 16.53 -0.70 -74.71
C VAL A 106 16.37 -2.18 -74.48
N VAL A 107 17.40 -2.81 -73.93
CA VAL A 107 17.41 -4.23 -73.62
C VAL A 107 17.72 -4.45 -72.15
N ALA A 108 17.19 -5.54 -71.61
CA ALA A 108 17.43 -5.99 -70.26
C ALA A 108 17.88 -7.45 -70.23
N GLN A 109 18.63 -7.81 -69.19
CA GLN A 109 18.98 -9.20 -68.91
C GLN A 109 19.13 -9.43 -67.41
N ASN A 110 18.70 -10.61 -66.98
CA ASN A 110 18.85 -11.07 -65.60
C ASN A 110 20.20 -11.80 -65.42
N ALA A 111 20.76 -11.74 -64.21
CA ALA A 111 21.95 -12.48 -63.77
C ALA A 111 23.30 -12.10 -64.41
N GLY A 112 23.32 -11.49 -65.60
CA GLY A 112 24.57 -11.09 -66.26
C GLY A 112 24.39 -9.95 -67.24
N GLU A 113 25.50 -9.29 -67.56
CA GLU A 113 25.52 -8.20 -68.53
C GLU A 113 25.30 -8.73 -69.96
N PRO A 114 24.39 -8.12 -70.74
CA PRO A 114 24.19 -8.51 -72.12
C PRO A 114 25.44 -8.28 -72.98
N HIS A 115 25.77 -9.27 -73.80
CA HIS A 115 26.89 -9.18 -74.74
C HIS A 115 26.48 -8.52 -76.07
N SER A 116 25.20 -8.58 -76.42
CA SER A 116 24.63 -7.98 -77.63
C SER A 116 23.14 -7.68 -77.41
N PRO A 117 22.54 -6.75 -78.18
CA PRO A 117 21.11 -6.47 -78.08
C PRO A 117 20.24 -7.62 -78.60
N ASP A 118 20.78 -8.52 -79.41
CA ASP A 118 20.04 -9.66 -79.99
C ASP A 118 19.89 -10.85 -79.05
N MET A 119 20.72 -10.92 -78.00
CA MET A 119 20.71 -12.00 -77.01
C MET A 119 20.03 -11.60 -75.70
N ALA A 120 19.40 -10.42 -75.68
CA ALA A 120 18.78 -9.81 -74.51
C ALA A 120 17.27 -9.65 -74.70
N GLU A 121 16.56 -9.45 -73.60
CA GLU A 121 15.14 -9.15 -73.61
C GLU A 121 14.95 -7.70 -74.07
N GLU A 122 14.18 -7.49 -75.14
CA GLU A 122 13.85 -6.15 -75.61
C GLU A 122 12.79 -5.53 -74.70
N VAL A 123 13.14 -4.42 -74.06
CA VAL A 123 12.20 -3.64 -73.23
C VAL A 123 11.38 -2.73 -74.13
N VAL A 124 12.05 -1.94 -74.99
CA VAL A 124 11.40 -1.02 -75.92
C VAL A 124 12.33 -0.61 -77.06
N VAL A 125 11.75 -0.29 -78.22
CA VAL A 125 12.39 0.48 -79.28
C VAL A 125 11.73 1.85 -79.37
N THR A 126 12.51 2.92 -79.33
CA THR A 126 11.99 4.29 -79.23
C THR A 126 12.97 5.31 -79.82
N GLN A 127 12.45 6.47 -80.25
CA GLN A 127 13.28 7.65 -80.56
C GLN A 127 13.43 8.59 -79.35
N GLY A 128 12.65 8.38 -78.29
CA GLY A 128 12.76 9.15 -77.04
C GLY A 128 13.91 8.67 -76.15
N THR A 129 14.08 9.35 -75.02
CA THR A 129 15.20 9.14 -74.07
C THR A 129 14.80 8.51 -72.75
N THR A 130 13.57 8.00 -72.67
CA THR A 130 13.02 7.33 -71.49
C THR A 130 12.34 6.02 -71.86
N ALA A 131 12.29 5.09 -70.91
CA ALA A 131 11.61 3.81 -71.03
C ALA A 131 11.13 3.34 -69.66
N ILE A 132 10.10 2.49 -69.65
CA ILE A 132 9.61 1.81 -68.43
C ILE A 132 9.71 0.32 -68.69
N ASP A 133 10.48 -0.38 -67.87
CA ASP A 133 10.44 -1.85 -67.81
C ASP A 133 9.38 -2.28 -66.80
N THR A 134 8.25 -2.78 -67.30
CA THR A 134 7.11 -3.22 -66.49
C THR A 134 7.27 -4.66 -65.97
N ASP A 135 8.35 -5.36 -66.34
CA ASP A 135 8.54 -6.74 -65.90
C ASP A 135 8.86 -6.81 -64.41
N ARG A 136 8.19 -7.75 -63.73
CA ARG A 136 8.48 -8.04 -62.34
C ARG A 136 9.88 -8.64 -62.20
N PRO A 137 10.67 -8.22 -61.21
CA PRO A 137 12.01 -8.74 -61.01
C PRO A 137 11.96 -10.24 -60.67
N ARG A 138 12.78 -11.03 -61.38
CA ARG A 138 12.91 -12.49 -61.16
C ARG A 138 14.28 -12.89 -60.61
N HIS A 139 15.26 -11.99 -60.67
CA HIS A 139 16.62 -12.21 -60.23
C HIS A 139 17.12 -11.00 -59.43
N ALA A 140 18.12 -11.19 -58.57
CA ALA A 140 18.67 -10.19 -57.67
C ALA A 140 19.21 -8.97 -58.40
N VAL A 141 19.71 -9.18 -59.62
CA VAL A 141 20.36 -8.18 -60.44
C VAL A 141 19.75 -8.20 -61.84
N ARG A 142 19.39 -7.02 -62.31
CA ARG A 142 18.93 -6.77 -63.69
C ARG A 142 19.84 -5.71 -64.32
N TYR A 143 20.35 -6.05 -65.51
CA TYR A 143 21.23 -5.20 -66.30
C TYR A 143 20.42 -4.56 -67.42
N TYR A 144 20.58 -3.26 -67.60
CA TYR A 144 19.96 -2.48 -68.66
C TYR A 144 21.03 -1.91 -69.57
N GLN A 145 20.81 -2.03 -70.87
CA GLN A 145 21.63 -1.40 -71.91
C GLN A 145 20.73 -0.68 -72.90
N VAL A 146 21.17 0.50 -73.32
CA VAL A 146 20.57 1.27 -74.41
C VAL A 146 21.53 1.19 -75.58
N TRP A 147 21.06 0.65 -76.69
CA TRP A 147 21.77 0.57 -77.95
C TRP A 147 21.19 1.60 -78.91
N ARG A 148 22.06 2.38 -79.58
CA ARG A 148 21.63 3.38 -80.56
C ARG A 148 21.98 2.96 -81.99
N TYR A 149 21.06 3.20 -82.90
CA TYR A 149 21.19 2.99 -84.33
C TYR A 149 21.21 4.37 -85.00
N GLU A 150 22.39 4.83 -85.43
CA GLU A 150 22.53 6.14 -86.10
C GLU A 150 21.83 6.09 -87.46
N ALA A 151 20.69 6.76 -87.55
CA ALA A 151 19.81 6.72 -88.72
C ALA A 151 18.81 7.89 -88.63
N GLU A 152 18.48 8.49 -89.78
CA GLU A 152 17.46 9.54 -89.85
C GLU A 152 16.03 8.97 -89.84
N THR A 153 15.88 7.70 -90.23
CA THR A 153 14.59 7.00 -90.32
C THR A 153 14.63 5.63 -89.64
N VAL A 154 13.45 5.12 -89.29
CA VAL A 154 13.31 3.79 -88.67
C VAL A 154 13.69 2.68 -89.66
N GLU A 155 13.42 2.88 -90.96
CA GLU A 155 13.77 1.95 -92.03
C GLU A 155 15.29 1.85 -92.21
N GLU A 156 15.99 2.98 -92.17
CA GLU A 156 17.46 3.01 -92.24
C GLU A 156 18.07 2.33 -91.01
N ALA A 157 17.49 2.55 -89.82
CA ALA A 157 17.93 1.95 -88.57
C ALA A 157 17.97 0.41 -88.62
N GLN A 158 17.14 -0.23 -89.45
CA GLN A 158 17.12 -1.70 -89.62
C GLN A 158 18.38 -2.25 -90.29
N THR A 159 19.11 -1.42 -91.03
CA THR A 159 20.26 -1.86 -91.85
C THR A 159 21.61 -1.48 -91.25
N VAL A 160 21.64 -0.62 -90.23
CA VAL A 160 22.87 -0.16 -89.58
C VAL A 160 23.20 -1.01 -88.35
N GLN A 161 24.48 -1.04 -87.97
CA GLN A 161 24.94 -1.73 -86.77
C GLN A 161 24.73 -0.84 -85.53
N PRO A 162 24.27 -1.40 -84.39
CA PRO A 162 24.07 -0.63 -83.18
C PRO A 162 25.38 -0.33 -82.45
N ILE A 163 25.37 0.79 -81.74
CA ILE A 163 26.45 1.22 -80.85
C ILE A 163 25.91 1.25 -79.41
N LEU A 164 26.63 0.66 -78.47
CA LEU A 164 26.25 0.72 -77.06
C LEU A 164 26.32 2.18 -76.57
N HIS A 165 25.19 2.72 -76.11
CA HIS A 165 25.04 4.13 -75.76
C HIS A 165 25.06 4.36 -74.25
N ALA A 166 24.29 3.59 -73.51
CA ALA A 166 24.23 3.70 -72.05
C ALA A 166 24.01 2.35 -71.38
N ALA A 167 24.48 2.21 -70.14
CA ALA A 167 24.31 0.99 -69.34
C ALA A 167 24.03 1.33 -67.88
N ARG A 168 23.24 0.50 -67.20
CA ARG A 168 23.02 0.57 -65.75
C ARG A 168 22.64 -0.79 -65.19
N ARG A 169 23.09 -1.06 -63.96
CA ARG A 169 22.67 -2.21 -63.17
C ARG A 169 21.75 -1.76 -62.06
N ILE A 170 20.71 -2.54 -61.78
CA ILE A 170 19.91 -2.46 -60.56
C ILE A 170 20.07 -3.76 -59.78
N THR A 171 20.28 -3.62 -58.47
CA THR A 171 20.10 -4.72 -57.51
C THR A 171 18.75 -4.53 -56.84
N HIS A 172 17.88 -5.54 -56.93
CA HIS A 172 16.55 -5.48 -56.34
C HIS A 172 16.61 -5.77 -54.84
N GLY A 173 15.84 -4.99 -54.07
CA GLY A 173 15.65 -5.19 -52.63
C GLY A 173 14.77 -6.41 -52.33
N ILE A 174 14.38 -6.56 -51.06
CA ILE A 174 13.45 -7.61 -50.63
C ILE A 174 12.08 -7.47 -51.30
N GLN A 175 11.40 -8.58 -51.56
CA GLN A 175 10.11 -8.60 -52.24
C GLN A 175 8.98 -8.99 -51.27
N ASN A 176 7.79 -8.40 -51.43
CA ASN A 176 6.60 -8.66 -50.59
C ASN A 176 6.89 -8.67 -49.07
N PRO A 177 7.53 -7.62 -48.53
CA PRO A 177 7.94 -7.60 -47.13
C PRO A 177 6.73 -7.58 -46.18
N ASN A 178 6.76 -8.47 -45.20
CA ASN A 178 5.88 -8.45 -44.03
C ASN A 178 6.76 -8.26 -42.79
N ILE A 179 6.93 -7.01 -42.37
CA ILE A 179 7.68 -6.64 -41.19
C ILE A 179 6.68 -6.19 -40.13
N ARG A 180 6.74 -6.82 -38.96
CA ARG A 180 5.81 -6.52 -37.86
C ARG A 180 6.52 -6.62 -36.51
N LEU A 181 5.95 -5.93 -35.53
CA LEU A 181 6.27 -6.18 -34.13
C LEU A 181 5.46 -7.39 -33.67
N ASP A 182 6.15 -8.37 -33.11
CA ASP A 182 5.57 -9.52 -32.43
C ASP A 182 6.05 -9.50 -30.98
N GLU A 183 5.16 -9.13 -30.07
CA GLU A 183 5.51 -8.90 -28.66
C GLU A 183 6.59 -7.83 -28.44
N GLN A 184 7.86 -8.23 -28.26
CA GLN A 184 9.04 -7.34 -28.16
C GLN A 184 10.07 -7.63 -29.25
N TYR A 185 9.73 -8.49 -30.20
CA TYR A 185 10.57 -8.89 -31.31
C TYR A 185 10.09 -8.21 -32.58
N VAL A 186 11.00 -7.59 -33.31
CA VAL A 186 10.73 -7.21 -34.69
C VAL A 186 11.00 -8.44 -35.56
N VAL A 187 9.96 -8.90 -36.24
CA VAL A 187 10.01 -10.08 -37.10
C VAL A 187 9.71 -9.65 -38.52
N GLY A 188 10.56 -10.08 -39.45
CA GLY A 188 10.38 -9.82 -40.87
C GLY A 188 10.40 -11.10 -41.67
N LYS A 189 9.49 -11.18 -42.65
CA LYS A 189 9.49 -12.21 -43.70
C LYS A 189 9.35 -11.53 -45.06
N TRP A 190 10.01 -12.07 -46.07
CA TRP A 190 9.96 -11.57 -47.44
C TRP A 190 10.29 -12.70 -48.41
N ASP A 191 10.01 -12.46 -49.69
CA ASP A 191 10.42 -13.31 -50.79
C ASP A 191 11.84 -12.93 -51.23
N SER A 192 12.69 -13.95 -51.44
CA SER A 192 14.04 -13.79 -51.96
C SER A 192 14.05 -14.04 -53.46
N LEU A 193 14.66 -13.13 -54.22
CA LEU A 193 14.92 -13.35 -55.64
C LEU A 193 16.11 -14.30 -55.82
N GLU A 194 16.11 -15.04 -56.93
CA GLU A 194 17.26 -15.84 -57.33
C GLU A 194 18.51 -14.95 -57.45
N GLY A 195 19.66 -15.42 -57.00
CA GLY A 195 20.90 -14.63 -57.05
C GLY A 195 21.19 -13.78 -55.81
N ILE A 196 20.27 -13.69 -54.83
CA ILE A 196 20.51 -13.02 -53.54
C ILE A 196 21.33 -13.96 -52.65
N SER A 197 22.49 -13.48 -52.19
CA SER A 197 23.37 -14.21 -51.26
C SER A 197 23.02 -13.94 -49.81
N SER A 198 22.65 -12.71 -49.46
CA SER A 198 22.24 -12.31 -48.11
C SER A 198 21.34 -11.08 -48.13
N VAL A 199 20.64 -10.85 -47.02
CA VAL A 199 19.95 -9.61 -46.71
C VAL A 199 20.54 -9.05 -45.42
N HIS A 200 21.15 -7.88 -45.52
CA HIS A 200 21.68 -7.16 -44.37
C HIS A 200 20.56 -6.32 -43.75
N VAL A 201 20.38 -6.48 -42.44
CA VAL A 201 19.35 -5.77 -41.67
C VAL A 201 20.04 -4.83 -40.70
N TYR A 202 19.60 -3.58 -40.66
CA TYR A 202 20.13 -2.56 -39.77
C TYR A 202 19.02 -2.02 -38.88
N ARG A 203 19.29 -1.88 -37.58
CA ARG A 203 18.39 -1.23 -36.62
C ARG A 203 18.96 0.13 -36.25
N VAL A 204 18.41 1.19 -36.82
CA VAL A 204 18.87 2.57 -36.63
C VAL A 204 17.90 3.30 -35.70
N PRO A 205 18.33 3.88 -34.57
CA PRO A 205 17.44 4.71 -33.76
C PRO A 205 16.88 5.86 -34.62
N ALA A 206 15.57 6.11 -34.58
CA ALA A 206 14.91 7.08 -35.46
C ALA A 206 15.42 8.52 -35.27
N LYS A 207 16.03 8.82 -34.12
CA LYS A 207 16.71 10.09 -33.82
C LYS A 207 18.03 10.29 -34.58
N VAL A 208 18.61 9.24 -35.15
CA VAL A 208 19.83 9.29 -35.93
C VAL A 208 19.47 9.56 -37.39
N LYS A 209 19.93 10.69 -37.93
CA LYS A 209 19.82 10.96 -39.37
C LYS A 209 20.81 10.09 -40.13
N THR A 210 20.30 9.29 -41.08
CA THR A 210 21.11 8.51 -42.01
C THR A 210 20.78 8.94 -43.44
N THR A 211 21.79 8.94 -44.31
CA THR A 211 21.63 9.14 -45.75
C THR A 211 22.08 7.86 -46.45
N GLY A 212 21.13 7.07 -46.98
CA GLY A 212 21.41 5.76 -47.55
C GLY A 212 21.56 4.67 -46.49
N VAL A 213 22.40 3.67 -46.77
CA VAL A 213 22.61 2.50 -45.90
C VAL A 213 23.40 2.89 -44.63
N ALA A 214 22.89 2.47 -43.48
CA ALA A 214 23.52 2.71 -42.19
C ALA A 214 24.87 1.99 -42.02
N GLY A 215 25.70 2.52 -41.11
CA GLY A 215 26.99 1.95 -40.76
C GLY A 215 26.90 0.53 -40.16
N PRO A 216 27.99 -0.25 -40.23
CA PRO A 216 28.02 -1.64 -39.76
C PRO A 216 27.69 -1.81 -38.27
N GLU A 217 27.86 -0.77 -37.45
CA GLU A 217 27.52 -0.74 -36.03
C GLU A 217 26.02 -0.91 -35.75
N TYR A 218 25.15 -0.56 -36.72
CA TYR A 218 23.70 -0.75 -36.61
C TYR A 218 23.23 -2.10 -37.15
N ARG A 219 24.14 -2.91 -37.70
CA ARG A 219 23.79 -4.19 -38.31
C ARG A 219 23.33 -5.18 -37.23
N VAL A 220 22.13 -5.71 -37.42
CA VAL A 220 21.54 -6.75 -36.58
C VAL A 220 21.40 -8.05 -37.36
N ALA A 221 21.14 -9.16 -36.64
CA ALA A 221 21.00 -10.50 -37.24
C ALA A 221 22.16 -10.89 -38.19
N GLY A 222 23.38 -10.41 -37.95
CA GLY A 222 24.52 -10.56 -38.87
C GLY A 222 25.11 -11.97 -38.95
N THR A 223 24.65 -12.93 -38.13
CA THR A 223 25.19 -14.29 -38.06
C THR A 223 24.63 -15.24 -39.12
N LYS A 224 23.57 -14.83 -39.83
CA LYS A 224 22.93 -15.63 -40.88
C LYS A 224 22.72 -14.78 -42.15
N PRO A 225 22.55 -15.41 -43.32
CA PRO A 225 22.25 -14.70 -44.56
C PRO A 225 20.89 -14.00 -44.59
N ASN A 226 19.94 -14.38 -43.73
CA ASN A 226 18.59 -13.80 -43.63
C ASN A 226 17.80 -13.78 -44.96
N THR A 227 18.05 -14.67 -45.91
CA THR A 227 17.45 -14.58 -47.25
C THR A 227 15.92 -14.68 -47.28
N GLN A 228 15.29 -15.27 -46.27
CA GLN A 228 13.82 -15.44 -46.18
C GLN A 228 13.19 -14.74 -44.96
N GLY A 229 13.98 -14.00 -44.18
CA GLY A 229 13.47 -13.33 -42.99
C GLY A 229 14.50 -13.15 -41.88
N PHE A 230 14.09 -12.46 -40.83
CA PHE A 230 14.89 -12.20 -39.64
C PHE A 230 14.03 -12.04 -38.39
N THR A 231 14.70 -12.08 -37.24
CA THR A 231 14.12 -11.76 -35.94
C THR A 231 15.12 -10.93 -35.14
N ASP A 232 14.66 -9.82 -34.58
CA ASP A 232 15.44 -8.97 -33.68
C ASP A 232 14.67 -8.71 -32.38
N GLY A 233 15.19 -9.22 -31.27
CA GLY A 233 14.66 -8.99 -29.92
C GLY A 233 15.55 -8.10 -29.06
N GLN A 234 16.51 -7.39 -29.65
CA GLN A 234 17.49 -6.59 -28.91
C GLN A 234 17.12 -5.10 -28.88
N GLY A 235 15.91 -4.73 -29.32
CA GLY A 235 15.44 -3.35 -29.35
C GLY A 235 15.13 -2.86 -27.93
N THR A 236 15.47 -1.60 -27.62
CA THR A 236 15.19 -1.02 -26.32
C THR A 236 13.70 -0.63 -26.24
N PRO A 237 12.95 -1.09 -25.21
CA PRO A 237 11.58 -0.64 -25.00
C PRO A 237 11.46 0.89 -24.87
N GLY A 238 10.44 1.47 -25.49
CA GLY A 238 10.19 2.92 -25.54
C GLY A 238 10.92 3.65 -26.68
N GLU A 239 11.88 3.02 -27.34
CA GLU A 239 12.58 3.62 -28.49
C GLU A 239 11.89 3.28 -29.81
N THR A 240 12.03 4.20 -30.76
CA THR A 240 11.60 4.01 -32.15
C THR A 240 12.80 3.86 -33.06
N TYR A 241 12.74 2.89 -33.96
CA TYR A 241 13.82 2.53 -34.87
C TYR A 241 13.35 2.56 -36.32
N ILE A 242 14.28 2.87 -37.22
CA ILE A 242 14.17 2.64 -38.66
C ILE A 242 14.95 1.37 -38.96
N TYR A 243 14.25 0.36 -39.44
CA TYR A 243 14.84 -0.89 -39.92
C TYR A 243 15.12 -0.75 -41.42
N GLN A 244 16.39 -0.89 -41.80
CA GLN A 244 16.81 -0.89 -43.20
C GLN A 244 17.17 -2.30 -43.66
N PHE A 245 16.66 -2.69 -44.84
CA PHE A 245 16.90 -3.98 -45.47
C PHE A 245 17.64 -3.80 -46.78
N VAL A 246 18.81 -4.43 -46.89
CA VAL A 246 19.69 -4.33 -48.06
C VAL A 246 19.98 -5.72 -48.59
N SER A 247 19.48 -6.02 -49.78
CA SER A 247 19.78 -7.27 -50.49
C SER A 247 21.18 -7.20 -51.08
N VAL A 248 21.94 -8.29 -50.96
CA VAL A 248 23.27 -8.44 -51.54
C VAL A 248 23.25 -9.63 -52.51
N SER A 249 23.68 -9.40 -53.75
CA SER A 249 23.77 -10.46 -54.77
C SER A 249 24.95 -11.42 -54.49
N HIS A 250 25.01 -12.56 -55.18
CA HIS A 250 26.20 -13.44 -55.15
C HIS A 250 27.47 -12.75 -55.66
N ASP A 251 27.33 -11.81 -56.58
CA ASP A 251 28.44 -10.99 -57.11
C ASP A 251 28.81 -9.80 -56.20
N GLY A 252 28.16 -9.69 -55.03
CA GLY A 252 28.47 -8.68 -54.02
C GLY A 252 27.84 -7.31 -54.27
N PHE A 253 26.88 -7.19 -55.18
CA PHE A 253 26.16 -5.93 -55.41
C PHE A 253 25.05 -5.74 -54.37
N ALA A 254 24.99 -4.55 -53.77
CA ALA A 254 23.95 -4.19 -52.81
C ALA A 254 22.79 -3.45 -53.49
N SER A 255 21.57 -3.63 -52.96
CA SER A 255 20.40 -2.80 -53.29
C SER A 255 20.41 -1.47 -52.53
N ASP A 256 19.53 -0.55 -52.95
CA ASP A 256 19.13 0.55 -52.08
C ASP A 256 18.35 -0.01 -50.86
N PRO A 257 18.38 0.68 -49.70
CA PRO A 257 17.71 0.20 -48.49
C PRO A 257 16.19 0.30 -48.62
N THR A 258 15.49 -0.76 -48.23
CA THR A 258 14.04 -0.71 -47.98
C THR A 258 13.81 -0.44 -46.49
N GLU A 259 12.98 0.53 -46.14
CA GLU A 259 12.89 1.04 -44.76
C GLU A 259 11.53 0.80 -44.11
N PHE A 260 11.53 0.47 -42.81
CA PHE A 260 10.33 0.33 -41.98
C PHE A 260 10.54 0.97 -40.62
N THR A 261 9.59 1.80 -40.17
CA THR A 261 9.62 2.39 -38.82
C THR A 261 8.91 1.49 -37.82
N MET A 262 9.58 1.17 -36.71
CA MET A 262 9.07 0.32 -35.64
C MET A 262 9.27 0.97 -34.27
N SER A 263 8.21 1.09 -33.48
CA SER A 263 8.26 1.53 -32.08
C SER A 263 8.16 0.34 -31.14
N ILE A 264 9.16 0.16 -30.28
CA ILE A 264 9.16 -0.96 -29.32
C ILE A 264 8.38 -0.52 -28.07
N PRO A 265 7.28 -1.19 -27.70
CA PRO A 265 6.46 -0.76 -26.58
C PRO A 265 7.13 -1.06 -25.23
N ILE A 266 6.99 -0.14 -24.28
CA ILE A 266 7.35 -0.36 -22.88
C ILE A 266 6.36 -1.36 -22.27
N ARG A 267 6.88 -2.39 -21.59
CA ARG A 267 6.08 -3.24 -20.70
C ARG A 267 6.36 -2.84 -19.26
N LEU A 268 5.35 -2.30 -18.59
CA LEU A 268 5.46 -1.92 -17.20
C LEU A 268 5.55 -3.17 -16.32
N GLN A 269 6.55 -3.20 -15.46
CA GLN A 269 6.73 -4.28 -14.49
C GLN A 269 5.95 -3.94 -13.22
N PRO A 270 5.08 -4.84 -12.72
CA PRO A 270 4.39 -4.60 -11.47
C PRO A 270 5.37 -4.65 -10.29
N VAL A 271 5.11 -3.83 -9.27
CA VAL A 271 5.77 -3.96 -7.97
C VAL A 271 5.10 -5.09 -7.19
N THR A 272 5.84 -6.14 -6.84
CA THR A 272 5.30 -7.33 -6.16
C THR A 272 5.82 -7.54 -4.75
N ASP A 273 6.82 -6.75 -4.37
CA ASP A 273 7.64 -6.86 -3.16
C ASP A 273 7.47 -5.63 -2.26
N LEU A 274 6.29 -4.99 -2.28
CA LEU A 274 6.00 -3.88 -1.38
C LEU A 274 6.07 -4.37 0.08
N GLU A 275 6.90 -3.71 0.87
CA GLU A 275 7.07 -3.91 2.30
C GLU A 275 6.40 -2.78 3.07
N PHE A 276 5.89 -3.09 4.27
CA PHE A 276 5.20 -2.18 5.16
C PHE A 276 5.70 -2.35 6.59
N VAL A 277 6.03 -1.24 7.25
CA VAL A 277 6.43 -1.21 8.65
C VAL A 277 5.62 -0.14 9.38
N LEU A 278 4.82 -0.55 10.37
CA LEU A 278 4.06 0.37 11.22
C LEU A 278 4.87 0.77 12.44
N HIS A 279 4.82 2.05 12.77
CA HIS A 279 5.43 2.66 13.94
C HIS A 279 4.34 3.28 14.83
N GLU A 280 4.28 2.85 16.08
CA GLU A 280 3.39 3.45 17.08
C GLU A 280 3.98 4.75 17.65
N PRO A 281 3.16 5.61 18.26
CA PRO A 281 3.64 6.81 18.95
C PRO A 281 4.72 6.49 20.00
N ASP A 282 5.84 7.19 19.87
CA ASP A 282 7.00 7.09 20.75
C ASP A 282 7.58 8.48 20.98
N GLU A 283 7.41 9.00 22.20
CA GLU A 283 7.92 10.31 22.59
C GLU A 283 9.46 10.36 22.59
N THR A 284 10.14 9.24 22.82
CA THR A 284 11.61 9.19 22.86
C THR A 284 12.22 9.38 21.47
N GLU A 285 11.51 8.92 20.43
CA GLU A 285 11.86 9.12 19.02
C GLU A 285 11.15 10.35 18.41
N GLY A 286 10.43 11.14 19.21
CA GLY A 286 9.73 12.34 18.76
C GLY A 286 8.44 12.10 17.96
N ARG A 287 7.95 10.85 17.88
CA ARG A 287 6.73 10.49 17.15
C ARG A 287 5.47 10.67 18.00
N ARG A 288 4.62 11.61 17.60
CA ARG A 288 3.37 11.94 18.31
C ARG A 288 2.16 11.13 17.86
N SER A 289 2.17 10.63 16.63
CA SER A 289 1.07 9.92 15.99
C SER A 289 1.60 8.65 15.33
N PRO A 290 0.74 7.63 15.13
CA PRO A 290 1.14 6.44 14.39
C PRO A 290 1.48 6.80 12.95
N GLU A 291 2.59 6.26 12.46
CA GLU A 291 3.08 6.45 11.10
C GLU A 291 3.63 5.13 10.56
N PHE A 292 3.84 5.04 9.26
CA PHE A 292 4.39 3.84 8.64
C PHE A 292 5.34 4.17 7.50
N ASP A 293 6.23 3.22 7.24
CA ASP A 293 7.15 3.26 6.12
C ASP A 293 6.79 2.21 5.09
N LEU A 294 7.06 2.52 3.83
CA LEU A 294 6.90 1.64 2.70
C LEU A 294 8.22 1.51 1.95
N LYS A 295 8.54 0.30 1.47
CA LYS A 295 9.74 0.03 0.67
C LYS A 295 9.42 -0.94 -0.47
N TRP A 296 10.00 -0.73 -1.65
CA TRP A 296 9.80 -1.59 -2.82
C TRP A 296 10.97 -1.54 -3.81
N SER A 297 11.04 -2.50 -4.73
CA SER A 297 12.00 -2.46 -5.86
C SER A 297 11.59 -1.42 -6.91
N THR A 298 12.55 -0.60 -7.36
CA THR A 298 12.30 0.44 -8.38
C THR A 298 12.22 -0.20 -9.77
N PRO A 299 11.08 -0.10 -10.48
CA PRO A 299 10.96 -0.60 -11.84
C PRO A 299 11.92 0.12 -12.81
N VAL A 300 12.37 -0.58 -13.85
CA VAL A 300 13.25 0.00 -14.89
C VAL A 300 12.55 1.12 -15.65
N HIS A 301 11.23 1.01 -15.84
CA HIS A 301 10.40 1.98 -16.55
C HIS A 301 9.15 2.33 -15.74
N GLY A 302 8.68 3.56 -15.94
CA GLY A 302 7.52 4.12 -15.26
C GLY A 302 7.83 4.70 -13.88
N ARG A 303 6.85 5.41 -13.32
CA ARG A 303 6.90 5.93 -11.94
C ARG A 303 5.98 5.11 -11.05
N VAL A 304 6.38 4.84 -9.82
CA VAL A 304 5.54 4.11 -8.85
C VAL A 304 4.77 5.10 -8.00
N GLU A 305 3.48 4.86 -7.87
CA GLU A 305 2.58 5.58 -6.99
C GLU A 305 1.88 4.56 -6.09
N ILE A 306 1.65 4.91 -4.84
CA ILE A 306 1.03 4.00 -3.88
C ILE A 306 -0.31 4.58 -3.45
N TYR A 307 -1.35 3.77 -3.59
CA TYR A 307 -2.69 4.10 -3.10
C TYR A 307 -2.91 3.49 -1.72
N ARG A 308 -3.53 4.25 -0.82
CA ARG A 308 -3.92 3.84 0.52
C ARG A 308 -5.43 3.91 0.68
N THR A 309 -6.09 2.76 0.82
CA THR A 309 -7.55 2.65 0.92
C THR A 309 -7.97 1.85 2.16
N GLU A 310 -9.17 2.13 2.70
CA GLU A 310 -9.72 1.37 3.83
C GLU A 310 -10.27 0.02 3.38
N LYS A 311 -10.87 -0.02 2.19
CA LYS A 311 -11.40 -1.23 1.55
C LYS A 311 -10.40 -1.75 0.52
N PRO A 312 -10.38 -3.07 0.28
CA PRO A 312 -9.53 -3.63 -0.76
C PRO A 312 -9.92 -3.06 -2.13
N PRO A 313 -8.96 -2.91 -3.06
CA PRO A 313 -9.27 -2.61 -4.44
C PRO A 313 -10.05 -3.75 -5.10
N VAL A 314 -10.56 -3.52 -6.31
CA VAL A 314 -11.21 -4.57 -7.09
C VAL A 314 -10.25 -5.76 -7.28
N SER A 315 -10.75 -6.96 -7.05
CA SER A 315 -9.94 -8.18 -7.16
C SER A 315 -9.52 -8.44 -8.61
N GLY A 316 -8.27 -8.86 -8.82
CA GLY A 316 -7.75 -9.24 -10.13
C GLY A 316 -7.12 -8.10 -10.93
N LEU A 317 -7.14 -6.85 -10.43
CA LEU A 317 -6.47 -5.72 -11.09
C LEU A 317 -4.97 -5.99 -11.34
N GLU A 318 -4.32 -6.75 -10.47
CA GLU A 318 -2.93 -7.15 -10.59
C GLU A 318 -2.67 -8.13 -11.76
N GLN A 319 -3.71 -8.73 -12.34
CA GLN A 319 -3.61 -9.64 -13.49
C GLN A 319 -3.80 -8.92 -14.82
N GLU A 320 -4.46 -7.77 -14.81
CA GLU A 320 -4.77 -6.98 -16.01
C GLU A 320 -3.55 -6.23 -16.54
N THR A 321 -3.29 -6.34 -17.85
CA THR A 321 -2.12 -5.75 -18.50
C THR A 321 -2.40 -4.45 -19.25
N ASP A 322 -3.66 -4.19 -19.60
CA ASP A 322 -4.09 -3.04 -20.42
C ASP A 322 -5.00 -2.10 -19.62
N LEU A 323 -4.52 -1.64 -18.47
CA LEU A 323 -5.25 -0.69 -17.63
C LEU A 323 -4.84 0.77 -17.93
N THR A 324 -5.79 1.69 -17.71
CA THR A 324 -5.57 3.14 -17.76
C THR A 324 -5.73 3.78 -16.39
N ALA A 325 -5.19 4.99 -16.21
CA ALA A 325 -5.32 5.74 -14.98
C ALA A 325 -6.81 6.03 -14.64
N THR A 326 -7.62 6.40 -15.64
CA THR A 326 -9.06 6.64 -15.47
C THR A 326 -9.81 5.41 -14.98
N TYR A 327 -9.46 4.21 -15.46
CA TYR A 327 -10.11 2.99 -15.00
C TYR A 327 -9.88 2.73 -13.51
N LEU A 328 -8.66 3.00 -13.02
CA LEU A 328 -8.34 2.84 -11.59
C LEU A 328 -9.19 3.75 -10.71
N ASN A 329 -9.34 5.01 -11.12
CA ASN A 329 -10.14 6.01 -10.41
C ASN A 329 -11.64 5.65 -10.41
N ASP A 330 -12.20 5.31 -11.57
CA ASP A 330 -13.65 5.17 -11.72
C ASP A 330 -14.18 3.80 -11.30
N ARG A 331 -13.37 2.74 -11.48
CA ARG A 331 -13.81 1.34 -11.30
C ARG A 331 -12.86 0.49 -10.47
N GLY A 332 -11.59 0.86 -10.36
CA GLY A 332 -10.60 0.09 -9.59
C GLY A 332 -10.69 0.27 -8.08
N PHE A 333 -11.50 1.23 -7.60
CA PHE A 333 -11.52 1.70 -6.21
C PHE A 333 -10.16 2.22 -5.74
N LEU A 334 -9.41 2.81 -6.66
CA LEU A 334 -8.15 3.50 -6.42
C LEU A 334 -8.29 4.96 -6.87
N PRO A 335 -9.12 5.77 -6.17
CA PRO A 335 -9.36 7.15 -6.55
C PRO A 335 -8.11 8.02 -6.31
N ASP A 336 -7.98 9.11 -7.05
CA ASP A 336 -6.80 9.97 -6.99
C ASP A 336 -6.51 10.54 -5.59
N ASP A 337 -7.53 10.79 -4.77
CA ASP A 337 -7.39 11.26 -3.39
C ASP A 337 -6.86 10.19 -2.41
N ALA A 338 -6.93 8.92 -2.79
CA ALA A 338 -6.31 7.82 -2.05
C ALA A 338 -4.81 7.65 -2.36
N ARG A 339 -4.28 8.36 -3.36
CA ARG A 339 -2.85 8.32 -3.70
C ARG A 339 -2.02 9.03 -2.63
N LEU A 340 -0.97 8.36 -2.15
CA LEU A 340 -0.05 8.90 -1.17
C LEU A 340 0.81 10.01 -1.81
N ALA A 341 0.74 11.22 -1.24
CA ALA A 341 1.47 12.40 -1.72
C ALA A 341 2.87 12.56 -1.10
N MET A 342 3.28 11.65 -0.20
CA MET A 342 4.57 11.72 0.48
C MET A 342 5.71 11.51 -0.53
N PRO A 343 6.87 12.17 -0.32
CA PRO A 343 7.99 12.06 -1.23
C PRO A 343 8.54 10.63 -1.29
N VAL A 344 8.91 10.21 -2.50
CA VAL A 344 9.59 8.93 -2.74
C VAL A 344 11.11 9.16 -2.69
N HIS A 345 11.78 8.41 -1.83
CA HIS A 345 13.23 8.40 -1.68
C HIS A 345 13.83 7.22 -2.44
N LYS A 346 14.68 7.49 -3.42
CA LYS A 346 15.39 6.45 -4.18
C LYS A 346 16.66 6.02 -3.45
N GLY A 347 16.76 4.73 -3.12
CA GLY A 347 17.95 4.09 -2.60
C GLY A 347 18.99 3.80 -3.69
N GLY A 348 20.26 3.68 -3.29
CA GLY A 348 21.36 3.35 -4.22
C GLY A 348 21.42 1.87 -4.64
N ASP A 349 20.61 1.02 -4.01
CA ASP A 349 20.51 -0.43 -4.23
C ASP A 349 19.39 -0.81 -5.22
N GLY A 350 18.79 0.17 -5.90
CA GLY A 350 17.64 -0.04 -6.78
C GLY A 350 16.30 -0.11 -6.03
N THR A 351 16.27 0.15 -4.72
CA THR A 351 15.01 0.24 -3.96
C THR A 351 14.49 1.68 -3.89
N SER A 352 13.19 1.83 -3.65
CA SER A 352 12.54 3.10 -3.34
C SER A 352 11.79 2.96 -2.02
N SER A 353 11.72 4.06 -1.27
CA SER A 353 11.04 4.10 0.02
C SER A 353 10.19 5.36 0.19
N MET A 354 9.18 5.26 1.04
CA MET A 354 8.37 6.38 1.51
C MET A 354 8.29 6.30 3.03
N PHE A 355 8.69 7.38 3.71
CA PHE A 355 8.87 7.39 5.17
C PHE A 355 7.82 8.23 5.89
N SER A 356 7.58 7.91 7.16
CA SER A 356 6.75 8.67 8.10
C SER A 356 5.37 9.03 7.52
N VAL A 357 4.74 8.07 6.85
CA VAL A 357 3.40 8.25 6.30
C VAL A 357 2.38 8.16 7.45
N PRO A 358 1.54 9.18 7.69
CA PRO A 358 0.60 9.15 8.81
C PRO A 358 -0.42 8.03 8.69
N TRP A 359 -0.65 7.25 9.75
CA TRP A 359 -1.74 6.27 9.77
C TRP A 359 -3.10 6.96 10.02
N PRO A 360 -4.15 6.71 9.22
CA PRO A 360 -5.47 7.31 9.45
C PRO A 360 -6.08 6.88 10.81
N GLU A 361 -6.45 7.84 11.65
CA GLU A 361 -6.82 7.57 13.06
C GLU A 361 -7.97 6.57 13.25
N GLN A 362 -8.95 6.59 12.34
CA GLN A 362 -10.16 5.79 12.44
C GLN A 362 -10.03 4.41 11.81
N TRP A 363 -8.95 4.16 11.06
CA TRP A 363 -8.77 2.91 10.32
C TRP A 363 -8.07 1.87 11.19
N THR A 364 -8.65 0.67 11.25
CA THR A 364 -8.02 -0.52 11.86
C THR A 364 -7.25 -1.35 10.84
N ARG A 365 -7.52 -1.13 9.55
CA ARG A 365 -6.87 -1.78 8.41
C ARG A 365 -6.69 -0.76 7.29
N ALA A 366 -5.59 -0.87 6.58
CA ALA A 366 -5.34 -0.13 5.35
C ALA A 366 -4.78 -1.09 4.29
N TYR A 367 -5.18 -0.88 3.04
CA TYR A 367 -4.66 -1.58 1.88
C TYR A 367 -3.71 -0.65 1.13
N PHE A 368 -2.55 -1.18 0.75
CA PHE A 368 -1.53 -0.45 0.02
C PHE A 368 -1.33 -1.10 -1.34
N THR A 369 -1.66 -0.34 -2.38
CA THR A 369 -1.64 -0.83 -3.76
C THR A 369 -0.60 -0.05 -4.54
N PRO A 370 0.56 -0.63 -4.88
CA PRO A 370 1.53 0.04 -5.72
C PRO A 370 1.09 -0.05 -7.19
N VAL A 371 1.18 1.06 -7.91
CA VAL A 371 0.81 1.17 -9.32
C VAL A 371 1.93 1.85 -10.07
N VAL A 372 2.37 1.23 -11.16
CA VAL A 372 3.40 1.79 -12.05
C VAL A 372 2.73 2.52 -13.19
N PHE A 373 3.08 3.79 -13.40
CA PHE A 373 2.52 4.67 -14.43
C PHE A 373 3.54 4.96 -15.53
N ASP A 374 3.07 4.93 -16.78
CA ASP A 374 3.75 5.49 -17.95
C ASP A 374 2.73 6.17 -18.87
N GLY A 375 2.71 7.51 -18.84
CA GLY A 375 1.61 8.29 -19.40
C GLY A 375 0.27 7.90 -18.76
N ASP A 376 -0.68 7.47 -19.59
CA ASP A 376 -2.00 6.96 -19.17
C ASP A 376 -2.01 5.44 -18.91
N LYS A 377 -1.00 4.71 -19.40
CA LYS A 377 -0.90 3.26 -19.15
C LYS A 377 -0.45 2.99 -17.74
N VAL A 378 -1.07 2.00 -17.10
CA VAL A 378 -0.75 1.62 -15.73
C VAL A 378 -0.59 0.13 -15.57
N ARG A 379 0.24 -0.28 -14.61
CA ARG A 379 0.36 -1.67 -14.17
C ARG A 379 0.21 -1.74 -12.66
N VAL A 380 -0.83 -2.43 -12.22
CA VAL A 380 -1.11 -2.63 -10.79
C VAL A 380 -0.23 -3.74 -10.25
N GLY A 381 0.43 -3.46 -9.13
CA GLY A 381 1.26 -4.40 -8.39
C GLY A 381 0.48 -5.19 -7.35
N LYS A 382 1.21 -5.95 -6.53
CA LYS A 382 0.61 -6.75 -5.47
C LYS A 382 0.13 -5.85 -4.33
N THR A 383 -1.17 -5.88 -4.06
CA THR A 383 -1.74 -5.20 -2.90
C THR A 383 -1.33 -5.92 -1.62
N ILE A 384 -0.82 -5.17 -0.64
CA ILE A 384 -0.61 -5.64 0.73
C ILE A 384 -1.57 -4.91 1.67
N HIS A 385 -1.68 -5.37 2.91
CA HIS A 385 -2.46 -4.67 3.92
C HIS A 385 -1.70 -4.53 5.22
N GLY A 386 -1.84 -3.37 5.85
CA GLY A 386 -1.43 -3.13 7.23
C GLY A 386 -2.64 -3.21 8.15
N GLN A 387 -2.41 -3.59 9.40
CA GLN A 387 -3.43 -3.58 10.44
C GLN A 387 -2.87 -2.93 11.68
N ARG A 388 -3.75 -2.25 12.41
CA ARG A 388 -3.42 -1.56 13.65
C ARG A 388 -4.50 -1.81 14.68
N VAL A 389 -4.07 -2.20 15.88
CA VAL A 389 -4.94 -2.37 17.04
C VAL A 389 -4.65 -1.24 18.02
N ARG A 390 -5.69 -0.51 18.41
CA ARG A 390 -5.52 0.61 19.35
C ARG A 390 -5.25 0.09 20.78
N PRO A 391 -4.45 0.82 21.57
CA PRO A 391 -4.31 0.53 23.00
C PRO A 391 -5.65 0.60 23.73
N VAL A 392 -5.75 -0.13 24.85
CA VAL A 392 -6.93 -0.08 25.72
C VAL A 392 -7.02 1.29 26.37
N THR A 393 -8.22 1.88 26.37
CA THR A 393 -8.49 3.18 26.99
C THR A 393 -9.53 3.05 28.11
N GLU A 394 -9.58 4.06 28.99
CA GLU A 394 -10.53 4.14 30.10
C GLU A 394 -10.50 2.93 31.06
N ALA A 395 -9.35 2.28 31.19
CA ALA A 395 -9.17 1.14 32.07
C ALA A 395 -9.33 1.56 33.54
N LYS A 396 -10.15 0.82 34.29
CA LYS A 396 -10.47 1.06 35.71
C LYS A 396 -10.49 -0.25 36.46
N PHE A 397 -9.84 -0.27 37.62
CA PHE A 397 -9.91 -1.37 38.57
C PHE A 397 -11.02 -1.09 39.59
N THR A 398 -11.88 -2.08 39.85
CA THR A 398 -12.90 -2.02 40.89
C THR A 398 -12.88 -3.30 41.70
N GLU A 399 -12.71 -3.17 43.01
CA GLU A 399 -12.84 -4.28 43.94
C GLU A 399 -14.11 -4.11 44.80
N ARG A 400 -14.85 -5.21 44.96
CA ARG A 400 -15.93 -5.39 45.94
C ARG A 400 -15.63 -6.64 46.75
N ILE A 401 -16.32 -6.83 47.88
CA ILE A 401 -16.12 -8.00 48.75
C ILE A 401 -16.19 -9.29 47.91
N GLY A 402 -15.04 -9.96 47.75
CA GLY A 402 -14.91 -11.22 47.02
C GLY A 402 -14.87 -11.14 45.49
N ARG A 403 -14.88 -9.95 44.87
CA ARG A 403 -14.81 -9.81 43.40
C ARG A 403 -13.97 -8.62 42.96
N LYS A 404 -13.05 -8.86 42.02
CA LYS A 404 -12.24 -7.83 41.36
C LYS A 404 -12.58 -7.80 39.89
N ILE A 405 -12.85 -6.60 39.39
CA ILE A 405 -13.26 -6.37 38.01
C ILE A 405 -12.39 -5.28 37.42
N ILE A 406 -11.85 -5.52 36.22
CA ILE A 406 -11.31 -4.46 35.37
C ILE A 406 -12.34 -4.14 34.29
N SER A 407 -12.72 -2.86 34.16
CA SER A 407 -13.57 -2.35 33.08
C SER A 407 -12.78 -1.37 32.20
N PHE A 408 -13.02 -1.38 30.90
CA PHE A 408 -12.42 -0.49 29.90
C PHE A 408 -13.34 -0.27 28.68
N ALA A 409 -13.03 0.72 27.85
CA ALA A 409 -13.64 0.84 26.54
C ALA A 409 -13.06 -0.23 25.59
N TRP A 410 -13.92 -1.01 24.92
CA TRP A 410 -13.43 -2.06 24.02
C TRP A 410 -12.61 -1.45 22.88
N PRO A 411 -11.36 -1.88 22.65
CA PRO A 411 -10.50 -1.27 21.63
C PRO A 411 -11.00 -1.60 20.22
N THR A 412 -11.16 -0.58 19.39
CA THR A 412 -11.58 -0.77 17.98
C THR A 412 -10.58 -1.64 17.23
N GLY A 413 -11.08 -2.69 16.56
CA GLY A 413 -10.27 -3.61 15.76
C GLY A 413 -9.57 -4.72 16.54
N ALA A 414 -9.82 -4.86 17.86
CA ALA A 414 -9.32 -5.96 18.66
C ALA A 414 -10.31 -7.14 18.67
N ASP A 415 -9.79 -8.35 18.50
CA ASP A 415 -10.53 -9.61 18.73
C ASP A 415 -10.48 -10.00 20.21
N THR A 416 -9.39 -9.63 20.89
CA THR A 416 -9.14 -10.02 22.27
C THR A 416 -8.43 -8.94 23.07
N VAL A 417 -8.63 -8.94 24.38
CA VAL A 417 -7.79 -8.22 25.34
C VAL A 417 -7.16 -9.22 26.29
N ARG A 418 -5.84 -9.10 26.44
CA ARG A 418 -5.02 -9.90 27.35
C ARG A 418 -4.63 -9.03 28.54
N VAL A 419 -4.82 -9.56 29.73
CA VAL A 419 -4.45 -8.90 30.98
C VAL A 419 -3.25 -9.63 31.56
N TYR A 420 -2.17 -8.90 31.78
CA TYR A 420 -0.96 -9.36 32.45
C TYR A 420 -0.88 -8.73 33.83
N ARG A 421 -0.27 -9.41 34.78
CA ARG A 421 -0.12 -8.94 36.17
C ARG A 421 1.34 -8.97 36.56
N THR A 422 1.79 -7.92 37.23
CA THR A 422 3.09 -7.84 37.89
C THR A 422 2.95 -7.23 39.28
N HIS A 423 4.03 -7.24 40.05
CA HIS A 423 4.12 -6.54 41.34
C HIS A 423 3.92 -5.03 41.16
N ILE A 424 3.63 -4.32 42.25
CA ILE A 424 3.48 -2.86 42.21
C ILE A 424 4.74 -2.22 41.60
N ASP A 425 4.54 -1.24 40.72
CA ASP A 425 5.60 -0.55 39.96
C ASP A 425 6.46 -1.44 39.03
N GLY A 426 6.11 -2.72 38.86
CA GLY A 426 6.75 -3.58 37.87
C GLY A 426 6.53 -3.09 36.43
N ASP A 427 7.49 -3.34 35.55
CA ASP A 427 7.48 -2.87 34.17
C ASP A 427 6.67 -3.77 33.21
N ALA A 428 6.31 -3.22 32.06
CA ALA A 428 5.51 -3.91 31.04
C ALA A 428 6.25 -5.10 30.42
N GLN A 429 7.55 -4.97 30.15
CA GLN A 429 8.33 -6.01 29.48
C GLN A 429 8.42 -7.27 30.34
N SER A 430 8.66 -7.10 31.64
CA SER A 430 8.64 -8.19 32.61
C SER A 430 7.25 -8.86 32.67
N ALA A 431 6.17 -8.08 32.70
CA ALA A 431 4.80 -8.62 32.73
C ALA A 431 4.45 -9.43 31.46
N LEU A 432 4.79 -8.91 30.28
CA LEU A 432 4.48 -9.51 28.98
C LEU A 432 5.34 -10.76 28.68
N SER A 433 6.46 -10.96 29.38
CA SER A 433 7.26 -12.19 29.30
C SER A 433 6.54 -13.42 29.88
N GLY A 434 5.57 -13.19 30.77
CA GLY A 434 4.74 -14.23 31.36
C GLY A 434 3.49 -14.56 30.53
N SER A 435 2.67 -15.49 31.05
CA SER A 435 1.34 -15.74 30.49
C SER A 435 0.33 -14.70 31.00
N PRO A 436 -0.65 -14.31 30.18
CA PRO A 436 -1.73 -13.45 30.65
C PRO A 436 -2.52 -14.15 31.76
N VAL A 437 -2.90 -13.39 32.79
CA VAL A 437 -3.77 -13.89 33.87
C VAL A 437 -5.19 -14.11 33.39
N VAL A 438 -5.64 -13.31 32.41
CA VAL A 438 -6.93 -13.46 31.74
C VAL A 438 -6.79 -13.06 30.27
N GLN A 439 -7.44 -13.82 29.40
CA GLN A 439 -7.70 -13.43 28.01
C GLN A 439 -9.21 -13.44 27.79
N ILE A 440 -9.73 -12.39 27.15
CA ILE A 440 -11.17 -12.22 26.94
C ILE A 440 -11.46 -11.69 25.54
N ASP A 441 -12.58 -12.12 24.95
CA ASP A 441 -13.15 -11.57 23.71
C ASP A 441 -14.27 -10.56 24.02
N GLU A 442 -14.73 -9.84 23.00
CA GLU A 442 -15.70 -8.75 23.18
C GLU A 442 -17.04 -9.24 23.72
N SER A 443 -17.54 -10.36 23.19
CA SER A 443 -18.84 -10.92 23.60
C SER A 443 -18.83 -11.25 25.07
N LYS A 444 -17.81 -12.00 25.51
CA LYS A 444 -17.65 -12.40 26.91
C LYS A 444 -17.41 -11.20 27.83
N TYR A 445 -16.67 -10.19 27.37
CA TYR A 445 -16.47 -8.95 28.12
C TYR A 445 -17.79 -8.21 28.37
N ARG A 446 -18.63 -8.08 27.34
CA ARG A 446 -19.95 -7.44 27.43
C ARG A 446 -20.90 -8.22 28.34
N ASP A 447 -20.91 -9.55 28.22
CA ASP A 447 -21.74 -10.43 29.05
C ASP A 447 -21.38 -10.35 30.54
N GLN A 448 -20.08 -10.22 30.86
CA GLN A 448 -19.59 -10.17 32.25
C GLN A 448 -19.59 -8.76 32.85
N GLY A 449 -19.78 -7.73 32.03
CA GLY A 449 -19.69 -6.32 32.42
C GLY A 449 -18.27 -5.88 32.80
N GLY A 450 -17.24 -6.63 32.39
CA GLY A 450 -15.85 -6.42 32.79
C GLY A 450 -15.04 -7.71 32.87
N VAL A 451 -13.74 -7.58 33.09
CA VAL A 451 -12.81 -8.70 33.27
C VAL A 451 -12.73 -9.08 34.74
N SER A 452 -13.20 -10.27 35.10
CA SER A 452 -13.04 -10.80 36.47
C SER A 452 -11.63 -11.33 36.68
N LEU A 453 -10.93 -10.85 37.69
CA LEU A 453 -9.57 -11.28 38.00
C LEU A 453 -9.57 -12.47 38.99
N PRO A 454 -8.73 -13.50 38.77
CA PRO A 454 -8.57 -14.61 39.70
C PRO A 454 -7.62 -14.26 40.86
N GLY A 455 -7.90 -14.81 42.05
CA GLY A 455 -7.03 -14.76 43.23
C GLY A 455 -7.16 -13.50 44.10
N GLU A 456 -6.53 -13.55 45.29
CA GLU A 456 -6.35 -12.37 46.15
C GLU A 456 -5.10 -11.58 45.71
N ASP A 457 -5.11 -10.26 45.94
CA ASP A 457 -3.99 -9.38 45.61
C ASP A 457 -3.28 -9.15 46.93
N ASP A 458 -1.96 -9.08 46.89
CA ASP A 458 -1.20 -8.66 48.05
C ASP A 458 -1.64 -7.25 48.47
N ARG A 459 -1.60 -6.95 49.77
CA ARG A 459 -2.02 -5.64 50.29
C ARG A 459 -1.32 -4.45 49.64
N GLY A 460 -0.13 -4.65 49.07
CA GLY A 460 0.63 -3.63 48.35
C GLY A 460 0.05 -3.29 46.97
N GLY A 461 -0.99 -3.99 46.52
CA GLY A 461 -1.54 -3.87 45.18
C GLY A 461 -0.71 -4.61 44.14
N SER A 462 -1.10 -4.44 42.89
CA SER A 462 -0.48 -5.03 41.72
C SER A 462 -0.65 -4.10 40.53
N THR A 463 0.30 -4.14 39.62
CA THR A 463 0.20 -3.44 38.33
C THR A 463 -0.33 -4.41 37.28
N TYR A 464 -1.37 -3.99 36.57
CA TYR A 464 -1.95 -4.73 35.46
C TYR A 464 -1.59 -4.07 34.14
N TYR A 465 -1.23 -4.87 33.14
CA TYR A 465 -1.00 -4.41 31.77
C TYR A 465 -2.05 -5.01 30.85
N LEU A 466 -2.83 -4.15 30.20
CA LEU A 466 -3.84 -4.57 29.24
C LEU A 466 -3.28 -4.41 27.83
N VAL A 467 -3.33 -5.48 27.04
CA VAL A 467 -2.84 -5.53 25.66
C VAL A 467 -3.99 -5.98 24.77
N ALA A 468 -4.38 -5.12 23.85
CA ALA A 468 -5.36 -5.46 22.83
C ALA A 468 -4.68 -6.26 21.72
N GLY A 469 -5.37 -7.26 21.17
CA GLY A 469 -4.84 -8.16 20.17
C GLY A 469 -5.83 -8.42 19.04
N LEU A 470 -5.28 -8.60 17.84
CA LEU A 470 -5.99 -9.01 16.62
C LEU A 470 -5.25 -10.21 16.03
N PHE A 471 -5.96 -11.29 15.74
CA PHE A 471 -5.35 -12.45 15.11
C PHE A 471 -5.62 -12.41 13.60
N SER A 472 -4.56 -12.22 12.82
CA SER A 472 -4.69 -12.06 11.37
C SER A 472 -3.55 -12.76 10.64
N GLY A 473 -3.87 -13.57 9.64
CA GLY A 473 -2.88 -14.26 8.82
C GLY A 473 -1.93 -15.18 9.60
N GLY A 474 -2.38 -15.74 10.73
CA GLY A 474 -1.56 -16.59 11.59
C GLY A 474 -0.63 -15.83 12.53
N ARG A 475 -0.76 -14.50 12.65
CA ARG A 475 0.06 -13.65 13.52
C ARG A 475 -0.83 -12.85 14.48
N ASP A 476 -0.34 -12.66 15.70
CA ASP A 476 -0.91 -11.73 16.67
C ASP A 476 -0.37 -10.32 16.41
N ILE A 477 -1.27 -9.37 16.19
CA ILE A 477 -0.96 -7.94 16.16
C ILE A 477 -1.39 -7.36 17.49
N LEU A 478 -0.43 -6.85 18.26
CA LEU A 478 -0.63 -6.37 19.62
C LEU A 478 -0.55 -4.86 19.68
N SER A 479 -1.40 -4.25 20.51
CA SER A 479 -1.30 -2.84 20.85
C SER A 479 -0.15 -2.56 21.81
N LYS A 480 0.21 -1.27 21.96
CA LYS A 480 1.00 -0.83 23.11
C LYS A 480 0.30 -1.21 24.43
N PRO A 481 1.03 -1.66 25.48
CA PRO A 481 0.43 -2.00 26.76
C PRO A 481 -0.14 -0.78 27.48
N THR A 482 -1.34 -0.90 28.02
CA THR A 482 -1.96 0.10 28.91
C THR A 482 -1.72 -0.30 30.36
N ARG A 483 -1.02 0.55 31.13
CA ARG A 483 -0.79 0.35 32.57
C ARG A 483 -2.06 0.68 33.36
N LEU A 484 -2.41 -0.20 34.30
CA LEU A 484 -3.48 -0.01 35.27
C LEU A 484 -3.01 -0.48 36.64
N ASP A 485 -2.84 0.46 37.57
CA ASP A 485 -2.47 0.12 38.94
C ASP A 485 -3.74 -0.23 39.73
N SER A 486 -3.70 -1.34 40.47
CA SER A 486 -4.77 -1.68 41.40
C SER A 486 -4.57 -0.98 42.74
N ASN A 487 -5.68 -0.61 43.35
CA ASN A 487 -5.74 -0.09 44.70
C ASN A 487 -6.67 -1.00 45.51
N PRO A 488 -6.15 -2.12 46.05
CA PRO A 488 -6.99 -3.13 46.69
C PRO A 488 -7.62 -2.61 47.98
N LEU A 489 -8.78 -3.17 48.35
CA LEU A 489 -9.45 -2.85 49.60
C LEU A 489 -8.67 -3.41 50.80
N VAL A 490 -8.46 -2.57 51.80
CA VAL A 490 -8.01 -3.00 53.13
C VAL A 490 -9.19 -3.68 53.83
N LYS A 491 -9.11 -5.01 53.85
CA LYS A 491 -10.12 -5.87 54.50
C LYS A 491 -9.88 -5.90 56.01
N LEU A 492 -10.92 -5.58 56.77
CA LEU A 492 -10.97 -5.67 58.22
C LEU A 492 -12.04 -6.67 58.62
N GLN A 493 -11.84 -7.38 59.72
CA GLN A 493 -12.82 -8.30 60.27
C GLN A 493 -13.00 -7.98 61.75
N TYR A 494 -14.24 -8.10 62.25
CA TYR A 494 -14.51 -7.95 63.67
C TYR A 494 -15.30 -9.11 64.23
N GLU A 495 -15.20 -9.29 65.54
CA GLU A 495 -16.00 -10.23 66.32
C GLU A 495 -16.49 -9.57 67.60
N PHE A 496 -17.65 -10.01 68.07
CA PHE A 496 -18.17 -9.69 69.38
C PHE A 496 -18.08 -10.91 70.30
N ALA A 497 -17.66 -10.68 71.55
CA ALA A 497 -17.87 -11.61 72.65
C ALA A 497 -18.83 -10.95 73.65
N MET A 498 -19.97 -11.56 73.92
CA MET A 498 -20.93 -11.08 74.92
C MET A 498 -20.78 -11.83 76.25
N ASN A 499 -21.13 -11.17 77.34
CA ASN A 499 -21.18 -11.77 78.67
C ASN A 499 -22.36 -11.18 79.44
N LEU A 500 -22.92 -11.96 80.38
CA LEU A 500 -23.84 -11.43 81.37
C LEU A 500 -23.06 -10.65 82.42
N ASN A 501 -23.51 -9.44 82.73
CA ASN A 501 -22.96 -8.66 83.83
C ASN A 501 -23.65 -9.01 85.15
N GLN A 502 -23.04 -8.59 86.27
CA GLN A 502 -23.54 -8.91 87.62
C GLN A 502 -24.96 -8.38 87.90
N ALA A 503 -25.43 -7.39 87.13
CA ALA A 503 -26.76 -6.82 87.25
C ALA A 503 -27.80 -7.49 86.33
N GLY A 504 -27.43 -8.56 85.61
CA GLY A 504 -28.30 -9.27 84.67
C GLY A 504 -28.45 -8.59 83.31
N GLY A 505 -27.67 -7.55 83.03
CA GLY A 505 -27.53 -6.95 81.70
C GLY A 505 -26.50 -7.67 80.83
N LEU A 506 -26.38 -7.25 79.57
CA LEU A 506 -25.39 -7.80 78.63
C LEU A 506 -24.26 -6.79 78.38
N ASP A 507 -23.02 -7.25 78.52
CA ASP A 507 -21.82 -6.51 78.15
C ASP A 507 -21.17 -7.20 76.94
N GLY A 508 -20.68 -6.42 75.99
CA GLY A 508 -19.99 -6.88 74.79
C GLY A 508 -18.53 -6.44 74.78
N GLN A 509 -17.70 -7.24 74.12
CA GLN A 509 -16.32 -6.90 73.78
C GLN A 509 -16.15 -6.94 72.26
N LEU A 510 -15.63 -5.86 71.69
CA LEU A 510 -15.30 -5.72 70.28
C LEU A 510 -13.83 -6.09 70.06
N TYR A 511 -13.62 -7.08 69.19
CA TYR A 511 -12.33 -7.46 68.64
C TYR A 511 -12.29 -7.07 67.16
N VAL A 512 -11.22 -6.43 66.71
CA VAL A 512 -11.03 -6.06 65.30
C VAL A 512 -9.63 -6.47 64.86
N LYS A 513 -9.55 -7.11 63.70
CA LYS A 513 -8.29 -7.49 63.06
C LYS A 513 -8.23 -6.99 61.63
N ALA A 514 -7.02 -6.80 61.13
CA ALA A 514 -6.79 -6.52 59.73
C ALA A 514 -6.52 -7.85 58.99
N VAL A 515 -7.11 -8.08 57.82
CA VAL A 515 -7.00 -9.36 57.11
C VAL A 515 -5.72 -9.39 56.26
N ALA A 516 -4.94 -10.47 56.37
CA ALA A 516 -3.64 -10.74 55.71
C ALA A 516 -2.37 -10.26 56.44
N SER A 517 -2.31 -9.04 56.98
CA SER A 517 -1.14 -8.58 57.76
C SER A 517 -1.50 -7.52 58.82
N ASP A 518 -0.53 -7.01 59.56
CA ASP A 518 -0.79 -5.93 60.53
C ASP A 518 -1.00 -4.59 59.81
N LEU A 519 -1.84 -3.73 60.37
CA LEU A 519 -2.17 -2.40 59.87
C LEU A 519 -1.87 -1.37 60.96
N ARG A 520 -1.04 -0.38 60.67
CA ARG A 520 -0.68 0.72 61.61
C ARG A 520 -1.40 2.04 61.31
N GLU A 521 -2.41 1.99 60.44
CA GLU A 521 -3.22 3.14 60.07
C GLU A 521 -4.34 3.36 61.09
N GLN A 522 -4.69 4.62 61.36
CA GLN A 522 -5.73 4.98 62.32
C GLN A 522 -7.13 4.81 61.71
N VAL A 523 -7.69 3.62 61.85
CA VAL A 523 -9.07 3.31 61.43
C VAL A 523 -10.04 3.72 62.54
N SER A 524 -11.07 4.51 62.20
CA SER A 524 -12.12 4.88 63.18
C SER A 524 -13.28 3.91 63.13
N LEU A 525 -13.74 3.44 64.28
CA LEU A 525 -14.78 2.42 64.42
C LEU A 525 -15.83 2.85 65.43
N CYS A 526 -17.09 2.48 65.18
CA CYS A 526 -18.17 2.60 66.16
C CYS A 526 -19.01 1.33 66.20
N VAL A 527 -19.74 1.14 67.29
CA VAL A 527 -20.73 0.05 67.43
C VAL A 527 -22.10 0.69 67.60
N VAL A 528 -23.05 0.19 66.82
CA VAL A 528 -24.44 0.67 66.81
C VAL A 528 -25.34 -0.43 67.30
N HIS A 529 -26.23 -0.10 68.25
CA HIS A 529 -27.33 -0.95 68.68
C HIS A 529 -28.64 -0.46 68.06
N ASN A 530 -29.43 -1.39 67.53
CA ASN A 530 -30.81 -1.14 67.13
C ASN A 530 -31.71 -2.22 67.73
N PRO A 531 -32.75 -1.85 68.50
CA PRO A 531 -33.58 -2.81 69.24
C PRO A 531 -34.53 -3.63 68.35
N THR A 532 -34.75 -3.23 67.09
CA THR A 532 -35.82 -3.79 66.23
C THR A 532 -35.33 -4.48 64.97
N ARG A 533 -34.18 -4.08 64.41
CA ARG A 533 -33.63 -4.60 63.15
C ARG A 533 -32.10 -4.52 63.13
N LEU A 534 -31.49 -5.18 62.15
CA LEU A 534 -30.05 -5.08 61.90
C LEU A 534 -29.69 -3.64 61.47
N PRO A 535 -28.72 -2.96 62.14
CA PRO A 535 -28.24 -1.66 61.71
C PRO A 535 -27.64 -1.71 60.30
N LEU A 536 -28.03 -0.78 59.42
CA LEU A 536 -27.50 -0.66 58.06
C LEU A 536 -26.53 0.51 57.87
N HIS A 537 -26.48 1.45 58.82
CA HIS A 537 -25.64 2.65 58.79
C HIS A 537 -25.15 3.01 60.20
N PRO A 538 -24.00 3.71 60.36
CA PRO A 538 -23.54 4.28 61.64
C PRO A 538 -24.58 5.12 62.43
N ASP A 539 -25.62 5.58 61.75
CA ASP A 539 -26.68 6.44 62.31
C ASP A 539 -28.05 5.72 62.39
N ASP A 540 -28.11 4.43 62.06
CA ASP A 540 -29.35 3.61 62.04
C ASP A 540 -29.73 3.07 63.43
N GLY A 541 -29.35 3.75 64.51
CA GLY A 541 -29.55 3.30 65.88
C GLY A 541 -28.77 4.12 66.91
N ALA A 542 -28.65 3.57 68.12
CA ALA A 542 -27.90 4.19 69.21
C ALA A 542 -26.43 3.73 69.16
N ARG A 543 -25.50 4.68 69.01
CA ARG A 543 -24.06 4.41 69.18
C ARG A 543 -23.77 4.12 70.65
N VAL A 544 -23.18 2.95 70.93
CA VAL A 544 -22.79 2.57 72.29
C VAL A 544 -21.48 3.23 72.70
N LEU A 545 -21.24 3.37 74.01
CA LEU A 545 -19.96 3.84 74.53
C LEU A 545 -18.97 2.66 74.57
N LEU A 546 -17.83 2.84 73.91
CA LEU A 546 -16.73 1.90 73.84
C LEU A 546 -15.62 2.34 74.82
N THR A 547 -15.15 1.42 75.64
CA THR A 547 -14.06 1.65 76.61
C THR A 547 -12.92 0.66 76.34
N ARG A 548 -11.69 1.16 76.14
CA ARG A 548 -10.54 0.28 75.86
C ARG A 548 -10.13 -0.49 77.11
N ILE A 549 -10.05 -1.82 77.00
CA ILE A 549 -9.68 -2.74 78.09
C ILE A 549 -8.17 -3.04 78.08
N SER A 550 -7.55 -3.11 76.89
CA SER A 550 -6.13 -3.45 76.75
C SER A 550 -5.40 -2.59 75.70
N PRO A 551 -4.20 -2.06 76.02
CA PRO A 551 -3.75 -1.73 77.38
C PRO A 551 -4.77 -0.82 78.09
N ALA A 552 -4.87 -0.99 79.42
CA ALA A 552 -5.98 -0.44 80.22
C ALA A 552 -5.98 1.10 80.30
N ASN A 553 -7.20 1.64 80.46
CA ASN A 553 -7.55 3.01 80.82
C ASN A 553 -7.66 4.00 79.64
N ASP A 554 -8.86 4.05 79.04
CA ASP A 554 -9.29 5.10 78.11
C ASP A 554 -10.70 5.56 78.49
N GLU A 555 -11.03 6.82 78.22
CA GLU A 555 -12.37 7.34 78.48
C GLU A 555 -13.41 6.70 77.54
N PRO A 556 -14.66 6.43 78.01
CA PRO A 556 -15.71 5.89 77.14
C PRO A 556 -16.01 6.84 75.96
N ARG A 557 -15.95 6.33 74.73
CA ARG A 557 -16.20 7.12 73.50
C ARG A 557 -17.17 6.41 72.56
N ARG A 558 -17.94 7.17 71.79
CA ARG A 558 -18.85 6.61 70.75
C ARG A 558 -18.13 6.19 69.47
N SER A 559 -16.85 6.55 69.35
CA SER A 559 -15.98 6.24 68.21
C SER A 559 -14.57 6.02 68.75
N VAL A 560 -13.92 4.95 68.31
CA VAL A 560 -12.59 4.54 68.76
C VAL A 560 -11.63 4.43 67.60
N ARG A 561 -10.35 4.68 67.87
CA ARG A 561 -9.28 4.66 66.87
C ARG A 561 -8.13 3.80 67.39
N PRO A 562 -8.09 2.50 67.04
CA PRO A 562 -6.95 1.65 67.36
C PRO A 562 -5.68 2.21 66.73
N HIS A 563 -4.56 2.20 67.47
CA HIS A 563 -3.25 2.63 66.95
C HIS A 563 -2.69 1.63 65.94
N ALA A 564 -3.04 0.35 66.11
CA ALA A 564 -2.74 -0.71 65.18
C ALA A 564 -3.87 -1.76 65.21
N LEU A 565 -4.07 -2.43 64.09
CA LEU A 565 -4.94 -3.59 63.93
C LEU A 565 -4.09 -4.77 63.45
N TYR A 566 -4.01 -5.81 64.26
CA TYR A 566 -3.15 -6.97 63.97
C TYR A 566 -3.85 -8.01 63.11
N ALA A 567 -3.08 -8.93 62.52
CA ALA A 567 -3.62 -10.00 61.67
C ALA A 567 -4.38 -11.09 62.44
N ALA A 568 -4.18 -11.19 63.76
CA ALA A 568 -4.79 -12.17 64.64
C ALA A 568 -5.59 -11.48 65.77
N PHE A 569 -6.77 -12.02 66.09
CA PHE A 569 -7.59 -11.51 67.21
C PHE A 569 -6.92 -11.71 68.58
N GLU A 570 -6.12 -12.76 68.73
CA GLU A 570 -5.47 -13.15 69.98
C GLU A 570 -4.15 -12.41 70.25
N ASN A 571 -3.78 -11.42 69.42
CA ASN A 571 -2.55 -10.68 69.64
C ASN A 571 -2.65 -9.83 70.93
N PRO A 572 -1.73 -9.97 71.91
CA PRO A 572 -1.77 -9.28 73.20
C PRO A 572 -1.80 -7.75 73.11
N ASP A 573 -1.23 -7.19 72.04
CA ASP A 573 -1.17 -5.75 71.80
C ASP A 573 -2.44 -5.21 71.10
N SER A 574 -3.38 -6.09 70.71
CA SER A 574 -4.63 -5.69 70.06
C SER A 574 -5.50 -4.88 71.00
N ALA A 575 -6.04 -3.78 70.48
CA ALA A 575 -7.03 -3.00 71.21
C ALA A 575 -8.35 -3.77 71.30
N VAL A 576 -8.78 -4.06 72.54
CA VAL A 576 -10.09 -4.64 72.85
C VAL A 576 -10.95 -3.58 73.50
N TYR A 577 -12.19 -3.45 73.05
CA TYR A 577 -13.13 -2.43 73.55
C TYR A 577 -14.37 -3.07 74.18
N ALA A 578 -14.64 -2.77 75.45
CA ALA A 578 -15.88 -3.13 76.13
C ALA A 578 -17.01 -2.14 75.80
N PHE A 579 -18.25 -2.62 75.82
CA PHE A 579 -19.45 -1.79 75.81
C PHE A 579 -20.60 -2.47 76.56
N ALA A 580 -21.49 -1.68 77.13
CA ALA A 580 -22.78 -2.18 77.62
C ALA A 580 -23.79 -2.25 76.47
N VAL A 581 -24.52 -3.36 76.35
CA VAL A 581 -25.61 -3.49 75.39
C VAL A 581 -26.86 -2.79 75.97
N PRO A 582 -27.41 -1.75 75.31
CA PRO A 582 -28.50 -0.96 75.88
C PRO A 582 -29.76 -1.77 76.19
N GLN A 583 -30.09 -2.75 75.34
CA GLN A 583 -31.20 -3.69 75.54
C GLN A 583 -30.77 -5.08 75.09
N PRO A 584 -31.09 -6.15 75.83
CA PRO A 584 -30.67 -7.51 75.46
C PRO A 584 -31.21 -7.97 74.10
N ASN A 585 -32.40 -7.50 73.72
CA ASN A 585 -33.02 -7.76 72.44
C ASN A 585 -32.52 -6.78 71.36
N GLY A 586 -32.58 -7.22 70.11
CA GLY A 586 -32.16 -6.44 68.94
C GLY A 586 -30.79 -6.85 68.41
N PHE A 587 -30.13 -5.92 67.74
CA PHE A 587 -28.92 -6.17 66.97
C PHE A 587 -27.82 -5.17 67.32
N VAL A 588 -26.58 -5.64 67.34
CA VAL A 588 -25.39 -4.80 67.38
C VAL A 588 -24.58 -5.02 66.12
N ARG A 589 -24.00 -3.96 65.56
CA ARG A 589 -23.12 -4.05 64.39
C ARG A 589 -22.01 -3.01 64.48
N ALA A 590 -20.80 -3.38 64.10
CA ALA A 590 -19.68 -2.45 64.02
C ALA A 590 -19.65 -1.77 62.64
N PHE A 591 -19.24 -0.51 62.61
CA PHE A 591 -19.06 0.26 61.39
C PHE A 591 -17.75 1.05 61.41
N LEU A 592 -17.23 1.34 60.22
CA LEU A 592 -16.20 2.35 60.03
C LEU A 592 -16.82 3.74 60.17
N ASP A 593 -16.23 4.57 61.02
CA ASP A 593 -16.68 5.94 61.34
C ASP A 593 -15.69 6.96 60.78
N MET A 594 -15.53 6.94 59.46
CA MET A 594 -14.53 7.72 58.71
C MET A 594 -15.20 8.56 57.62
N ARG A 595 -14.46 9.51 57.03
CA ARG A 595 -14.97 10.31 55.90
C ARG A 595 -15.17 9.43 54.68
N THR A 596 -16.14 9.77 53.84
CA THR A 596 -16.50 9.00 52.63
C THR A 596 -15.32 8.72 51.69
N GLU A 597 -14.38 9.66 51.56
CA GLU A 597 -13.17 9.45 50.73
C GLU A 597 -12.23 8.39 51.30
N ASP A 598 -12.12 8.32 52.63
CA ASP A 598 -11.29 7.32 53.31
C ASP A 598 -11.97 5.94 53.25
N LEU A 599 -13.31 5.88 53.34
CA LEU A 599 -14.09 4.64 53.25
C LEU A 599 -13.92 3.88 51.93
N LYS A 600 -13.57 4.56 50.83
CA LYS A 600 -13.32 3.90 49.52
C LYS A 600 -12.16 2.89 49.56
N ARG A 601 -11.32 2.93 50.59
CA ARG A 601 -10.13 2.08 50.74
C ARG A 601 -10.34 0.89 51.68
N TYR A 602 -11.40 0.87 52.47
CA TYR A 602 -11.59 -0.14 53.51
C TYR A 602 -12.89 -0.91 53.30
N THR A 603 -12.89 -2.16 53.76
CA THR A 603 -14.11 -2.93 53.92
C THR A 603 -14.09 -3.61 55.28
N LEU A 604 -15.21 -3.53 56.01
CA LEU A 604 -15.39 -4.22 57.29
C LEU A 604 -16.30 -5.42 57.07
N LEU A 605 -15.79 -6.62 57.34
CA LEU A 605 -16.50 -7.88 57.17
C LEU A 605 -17.30 -8.19 58.44
N ASP A 606 -18.61 -8.35 58.27
CA ASP A 606 -19.49 -8.77 59.35
C ASP A 606 -19.25 -10.24 59.73
N PRO A 607 -19.31 -10.59 61.02
CA PRO A 607 -19.42 -11.98 61.45
C PRO A 607 -20.79 -12.57 61.05
N ALA A 608 -20.97 -13.87 61.27
CA ALA A 608 -22.27 -14.53 61.06
C ALA A 608 -23.40 -13.77 61.80
N VAL A 609 -24.56 -13.61 61.15
CA VAL A 609 -25.67 -12.76 61.64
C VAL A 609 -26.10 -13.09 63.07
N VAL A 610 -26.07 -14.36 63.47
CA VAL A 610 -26.37 -14.77 64.86
C VAL A 610 -25.47 -14.09 65.90
N ARG A 611 -24.21 -13.79 65.56
CA ARG A 611 -23.26 -13.07 66.44
C ARG A 611 -23.56 -11.57 66.54
N LEU A 612 -24.45 -11.05 65.70
CA LEU A 612 -24.93 -9.67 65.74
C LEU A 612 -26.18 -9.52 66.62
N GLN A 613 -26.73 -10.62 67.14
CA GLN A 613 -27.89 -10.64 68.04
C GLN A 613 -27.44 -11.04 69.46
N PRO A 614 -27.26 -10.09 70.39
CA PRO A 614 -26.66 -10.36 71.70
C PRO A 614 -27.33 -11.50 72.48
N ALA A 615 -28.67 -11.52 72.55
CA ALA A 615 -29.42 -12.54 73.28
C ALA A 615 -29.42 -13.93 72.61
N GLU A 616 -29.50 -13.98 71.28
CA GLU A 616 -29.49 -15.25 70.53
C GLU A 616 -28.11 -15.89 70.54
N TRP A 617 -27.05 -15.10 70.39
CA TRP A 617 -25.67 -15.57 70.49
C TRP A 617 -25.35 -16.14 71.86
N LEU A 618 -25.76 -15.47 72.95
CA LEU A 618 -25.54 -15.94 74.31
C LEU A 618 -26.25 -17.28 74.54
N SER A 619 -27.50 -17.39 74.05
CA SER A 619 -28.28 -18.64 74.11
C SER A 619 -27.59 -19.76 73.34
N PHE A 620 -27.12 -19.50 72.12
CA PHE A 620 -26.37 -20.44 71.29
C PHE A 620 -25.06 -20.89 71.94
N PHE A 621 -24.30 -19.97 72.55
CA PHE A 621 -23.03 -20.26 73.21
C PHE A 621 -23.21 -21.19 74.41
N TYR A 622 -24.19 -20.91 75.30
CA TYR A 622 -24.50 -21.78 76.43
C TYR A 622 -25.02 -23.16 76.00
N GLN A 623 -25.79 -23.21 74.90
CA GLN A 623 -26.30 -24.46 74.34
C GLN A 623 -25.19 -25.34 73.75
N GLN A 624 -24.17 -24.74 73.11
CA GLN A 624 -23.00 -25.47 72.59
C GLN A 624 -22.03 -25.95 73.69
N GLN A 625 -21.93 -25.24 74.82
CA GLN A 625 -21.07 -25.63 75.94
C GLN A 625 -21.73 -26.65 76.90
N GLY A 626 -22.95 -27.11 76.62
CA GLY A 626 -23.65 -28.10 77.45
C GLY A 626 -24.06 -27.57 78.84
N MET A 627 -24.05 -26.26 79.07
CA MET A 627 -24.47 -25.65 80.33
C MET A 627 -25.93 -25.22 80.22
N GLN A 628 -26.82 -25.92 80.93
CA GLN A 628 -28.22 -25.50 81.07
C GLN A 628 -28.29 -24.14 81.81
N GLN A 629 -28.98 -23.17 81.23
CA GLN A 629 -29.31 -21.91 81.90
C GLN A 629 -30.14 -22.20 83.16
N GLN A 630 -29.68 -21.74 84.34
CA GLN A 630 -30.51 -21.77 85.56
C GLN A 630 -31.65 -20.75 85.43
N PRO A 631 -32.90 -21.10 85.81
CA PRO A 631 -34.02 -20.17 85.73
C PRO A 631 -33.94 -19.09 86.81
N MET A 632 -34.25 -17.85 86.42
CA MET A 632 -34.44 -16.70 87.31
C MET A 632 -35.53 -16.98 88.37
N PRO A 633 -35.39 -16.43 89.60
CA PRO A 633 -36.40 -16.63 90.65
C PRO A 633 -37.67 -15.80 90.39
N PRO A 634 -38.86 -16.30 90.77
CA PRO A 634 -40.13 -15.63 90.48
C PRO A 634 -40.33 -14.39 91.37
N GLN A 635 -40.63 -13.24 90.74
CA GLN A 635 -41.14 -12.06 91.43
C GLN A 635 -42.57 -12.32 91.91
N GLN A 636 -42.79 -12.14 93.21
CA GLN A 636 -44.09 -12.19 93.87
C GLN A 636 -44.96 -11.01 93.40
N GLN A 637 -46.08 -11.29 92.72
CA GLN A 637 -47.15 -10.33 92.50
C GLN A 637 -48.18 -10.44 93.62
N GLN A 638 -48.26 -9.40 94.45
CA GLN A 638 -49.34 -9.19 95.40
C GLN A 638 -50.58 -8.68 94.66
N TYR A 639 -51.66 -9.46 94.69
CA TYR A 639 -52.98 -9.06 94.26
C TYR A 639 -53.59 -8.05 95.26
N GLN A 640 -54.12 -6.92 94.76
CA GLN A 640 -55.33 -6.33 95.33
C GLN A 640 -56.31 -5.98 94.20
N GLN A 641 -57.50 -6.54 94.35
CA GLN A 641 -58.71 -6.32 93.55
C GLN A 641 -59.34 -4.97 93.87
N GLY A 642 -60.09 -4.40 92.92
CA GLY A 642 -61.04 -3.34 93.21
C GLY A 642 -61.70 -2.75 91.97
N ASN A 643 -62.95 -3.13 91.74
CA ASN A 643 -63.88 -2.59 90.74
C ASN A 643 -63.95 -1.04 90.74
N TRP A 644 -63.77 -0.42 89.57
CA TRP A 644 -64.71 0.40 88.78
C TRP A 644 -63.95 1.17 87.71
#